data_AF-A0A821A2G0-F1
#
_entry.id   AF-A0A821A2G0-F1
#
_cell.length_a   1.000
_cell.length_b   1.000
_cell.length_c   1.000
_cell.angle_alpha   90.00
_cell.angle_beta   90.00
_cell.angle_gamma   90.00
#
_symmetry.space_group_name_H-M   'P 1'
#
loop_
_entity.id
_entity.type
_entity.pdbx_description
1 polymer ?
#
loop_
_entity_poly.entity_id
_entity_poly.type
_entity_poly.pdbx_seq_one_letter_code
_entity_poly.pdbx_strand_id
1 'polypeptide(L)'
;MYDIRGTTTSESRSHAEFVVITQQDIIQVLSDDGECMSLYRSIPIQKSVEQWLSRLQESVAETIRADISSCIKDLDNGFPYEELVSKYTCQVSLVGLLYAWTREVETGIIECKNDRKGLNTASKRFTSLIQKIPTVLSRLQWKTPSQPVLLTHKLRLEGLLAFAAFLRDNFDALCSRRREITQKDFDWRRCFRVYQQTSSAAESKSSDSSVISSNMYSEPVRMQVMDDVFSYGNEFYGIHQTLCITPTTEKCFLGIWLALSFKRPVLVQGNAAVGKKYTITSFARFLGRFVATFECSQHVDASAACMFIIGLVSDGCWGILNNIHTLTINVLSPLAEYITLVSDALRTNNSAATIVSESKEIPIRLSVGIIATRNPFAINPNTGNYTVLLSEIRSRFRMVSIVKPDVDQVFRIKCFEYNFKNPNVMAEKMSLLYETTRLYLPIEQRSVISLTSFIDLLQYVNSLKKRTSSRPTSMASSGQKTDDVKRSLSIKTPSYIGAKSDQLLMAQAFIDVIGARLNPDHAKTFRIFVLEILVGRDESKMTTLNSTSVMLDKIISDKASEHDFMPKKLWVGKCIQMVHAANVSKNMVLCGSTHSGKSSAAMLMIDVLTQMQQQQQLQTSVQQQKSLSTSQETNYAQEISAQTHKLYRINPLAIESENVLLGYHTLANDWQDGILTTMLRKANR
;
A
#
# COMPACT_ATOMS: atom_id res chain seq x y z
N MET A 1 1.04 -12.20 -15.10
CA MET A 1 1.52 -12.59 -16.44
C MET A 1 2.86 -11.90 -16.55
N TYR A 2 3.94 -12.67 -16.49
CA TYR A 2 5.24 -12.14 -16.05
C TYR A 2 6.01 -11.40 -17.16
N ASP A 3 6.36 -10.12 -16.99
CA ASP A 3 7.21 -9.35 -17.92
C ASP A 3 8.70 -9.71 -17.68
N ILE A 4 9.27 -10.52 -18.57
CA ILE A 4 10.69 -10.90 -18.52
C ILE A 4 11.49 -9.90 -19.33
N ARG A 5 12.40 -9.17 -18.69
CA ARG A 5 13.40 -8.37 -19.40
C ARG A 5 14.81 -8.70 -18.95
N GLY A 6 15.62 -9.20 -19.88
CA GLY A 6 17.07 -9.05 -19.80
C GLY A 6 17.42 -7.55 -19.83
N THR A 7 18.52 -7.18 -19.19
CA THR A 7 18.96 -5.79 -19.03
C THR A 7 19.07 -5.05 -20.36
N THR A 8 18.03 -4.30 -20.73
CA THR A 8 18.08 -2.97 -21.35
C THR A 8 16.74 -2.25 -21.06
N THR A 9 16.87 -1.01 -20.59
CA THR A 9 15.90 0.03 -20.17
C THR A 9 14.40 -0.10 -20.51
N SER A 10 13.61 0.26 -19.47
CA SER A 10 12.18 0.68 -19.36
C SER A 10 11.11 -0.23 -19.93
N GLU A 11 10.11 -0.64 -19.11
CA GLU A 11 8.69 -0.24 -19.24
C GLU A 11 7.70 -0.93 -18.25
N SER A 12 6.51 -0.35 -18.02
CA SER A 12 5.76 -0.35 -16.74
C SER A 12 4.75 -1.48 -16.41
N ARG A 13 4.97 -2.12 -15.24
CA ARG A 13 4.10 -2.33 -14.05
C ARG A 13 2.71 -2.98 -14.14
N SER A 14 2.72 -4.31 -13.97
CA SER A 14 1.84 -5.05 -13.04
C SER A 14 2.70 -5.77 -11.98
N HIS A 15 2.07 -6.21 -10.88
CA HIS A 15 2.72 -6.62 -9.62
C HIS A 15 3.95 -7.55 -9.76
N ALA A 16 5.12 -7.00 -9.42
CA ALA A 16 6.40 -7.67 -9.17
C ALA A 16 7.01 -8.44 -10.36
N GLU A 17 7.81 -7.80 -11.21
CA GLU A 17 8.63 -8.50 -12.22
C GLU A 17 9.92 -7.75 -12.60
N PHE A 18 11.02 -8.09 -11.93
CA PHE A 18 12.29 -8.24 -12.65
C PHE A 18 12.88 -9.59 -12.29
N VAL A 19 13.29 -10.35 -13.31
CA VAL A 19 13.94 -11.66 -13.14
C VAL A 19 15.38 -11.51 -13.59
N VAL A 20 16.34 -11.78 -12.71
CA VAL A 20 17.75 -11.77 -13.11
C VAL A 20 18.07 -13.11 -13.74
N ILE A 21 18.53 -13.05 -14.99
CA ILE A 21 18.93 -14.21 -15.79
C ILE A 21 20.45 -14.23 -15.86
N THR A 22 21.05 -15.32 -15.40
CA THR A 22 22.46 -15.62 -15.69
C THR A 22 22.49 -16.97 -16.39
N GLN A 23 22.96 -17.01 -17.65
CA GLN A 23 23.07 -18.23 -18.46
C GLN A 23 21.73 -18.97 -18.77
N GLN A 24 20.66 -18.23 -19.09
CA GLN A 24 19.29 -18.74 -19.42
C GLN A 24 18.48 -19.30 -18.24
N ASP A 25 18.97 -19.13 -17.02
CA ASP A 25 18.34 -19.60 -15.81
C ASP A 25 17.77 -18.46 -14.96
N ILE A 26 16.56 -18.66 -14.44
CA ILE A 26 15.85 -17.74 -13.54
C ILE A 26 16.22 -18.09 -12.09
N ILE A 27 16.89 -17.16 -11.40
CA ILE A 27 17.42 -17.39 -10.04
C ILE A 27 16.74 -16.55 -8.94
N GLN A 28 16.08 -15.44 -9.29
CA GLN A 28 15.46 -14.55 -8.32
C GLN A 28 14.34 -13.71 -8.92
N VAL A 29 13.42 -13.28 -8.06
CA VAL A 29 12.29 -12.40 -8.39
C VAL A 29 12.42 -11.09 -7.63
N LEU A 30 12.26 -9.97 -8.34
CA LEU A 30 12.28 -8.63 -7.77
C LEU A 30 10.91 -7.96 -7.84
N SER A 31 10.58 -7.22 -6.80
CA SER A 31 9.42 -6.35 -6.71
C SER A 31 9.74 -4.92 -7.16
N ASP A 32 8.70 -4.16 -7.53
CA ASP A 32 8.80 -2.73 -7.91
C ASP A 32 9.43 -1.85 -6.82
N ASP A 33 9.27 -2.26 -5.56
CA ASP A 33 9.77 -1.55 -4.39
C ASP A 33 11.25 -1.90 -4.08
N GLY A 34 11.87 -2.75 -4.91
CA GLY A 34 13.28 -3.15 -4.83
C GLY A 34 13.56 -4.33 -3.91
N GLU A 35 12.54 -4.98 -3.35
CA GLU A 35 12.71 -6.24 -2.61
C GLU A 35 12.93 -7.40 -3.56
N CYS A 36 13.98 -8.16 -3.27
CA CYS A 36 14.41 -9.33 -4.02
C CYS A 36 14.18 -10.60 -3.18
N MET A 37 13.76 -11.67 -3.86
CA MET A 37 13.61 -13.01 -3.31
C MET A 37 14.37 -14.00 -4.20
N SER A 38 15.39 -14.64 -3.65
CA SER A 38 16.16 -15.67 -4.34
C SER A 38 15.38 -16.99 -4.34
N LEU A 39 15.25 -17.63 -5.50
CA LEU A 39 14.53 -18.89 -5.63
C LEU A 39 15.37 -20.03 -5.05
N TYR A 40 14.72 -20.96 -4.36
CA TYR A 40 15.39 -22.16 -3.85
C TYR A 40 15.87 -23.07 -4.98
N ARG A 41 15.16 -23.05 -6.12
CA ARG A 41 15.46 -23.82 -7.32
C ARG A 41 15.57 -22.89 -8.53
N SER A 42 16.69 -22.95 -9.24
CA SER A 42 16.87 -22.29 -10.54
C SER A 42 15.89 -22.87 -11.56
N ILE A 43 15.35 -22.03 -12.43
CA ILE A 43 14.41 -22.45 -13.48
C ILE A 43 14.98 -22.15 -14.86
N PRO A 44 15.26 -23.17 -15.69
CA PRO A 44 15.73 -22.95 -17.04
C PRO A 44 14.61 -22.43 -17.94
N ILE A 45 14.94 -21.42 -18.75
CA ILE A 45 14.02 -20.89 -19.76
C ILE A 45 13.91 -21.90 -20.92
N GLN A 46 12.71 -22.45 -21.11
CA GLN A 46 12.42 -23.43 -22.16
C GLN A 46 11.69 -22.79 -23.34
N LYS A 47 11.57 -23.50 -24.48
CA LYS A 47 10.85 -23.01 -25.67
C LYS A 47 9.36 -22.75 -25.42
N SER A 48 8.71 -23.59 -24.60
CA SER A 48 7.29 -23.42 -24.26
C SER A 48 7.12 -22.43 -23.12
N VAL A 49 6.55 -21.27 -23.44
CA VAL A 49 6.34 -20.17 -22.48
C VAL A 49 5.47 -20.59 -21.31
N GLU A 50 4.39 -21.31 -21.58
CA GLU A 50 3.43 -21.76 -20.56
C GLU A 50 4.06 -22.72 -19.55
N GLN A 51 4.96 -23.60 -20.01
CA GLN A 51 5.60 -24.60 -19.15
C GLN A 51 6.57 -23.97 -18.16
N TRP A 52 7.48 -23.11 -18.62
CA TRP A 52 8.46 -22.50 -17.71
C TRP A 52 7.80 -21.42 -16.83
N LEU A 53 6.76 -20.72 -17.29
CA LEU A 53 5.97 -19.81 -16.44
C LEU A 53 5.22 -20.54 -15.32
N SER A 54 4.60 -21.67 -15.63
CA SER A 54 3.91 -22.48 -14.62
C SER A 54 4.90 -22.99 -13.56
N ARG A 55 6.08 -23.45 -13.99
CA ARG A 55 7.16 -23.84 -13.06
C ARG A 55 7.68 -22.67 -12.24
N LEU A 56 7.77 -21.47 -12.83
CA LEU A 56 8.14 -20.25 -12.10
C LEU A 56 7.14 -19.91 -11.01
N GLN A 57 5.84 -19.95 -11.31
CA GLN A 57 4.78 -19.74 -10.34
C GLN A 57 4.87 -20.75 -9.18
N GLU A 58 5.08 -22.04 -9.49
CA GLU A 58 5.24 -23.09 -8.48
C GLU A 58 6.50 -22.87 -7.63
N SER A 59 7.65 -22.55 -8.24
CA SER A 59 8.91 -22.33 -7.52
C SER A 59 8.87 -21.10 -6.62
N VAL A 60 8.20 -20.02 -7.04
CA VAL A 60 7.94 -18.85 -6.20
C VAL A 60 7.11 -19.23 -4.97
N ALA A 61 6.03 -19.98 -5.17
CA ALA A 61 5.18 -20.45 -4.07
C ALA A 61 5.90 -21.42 -3.13
N GLU A 62 6.75 -22.30 -3.67
CA GLU A 62 7.62 -23.20 -2.88
C GLU A 62 8.63 -22.41 -2.04
N THR A 63 9.28 -21.41 -2.64
CA THR A 63 10.29 -20.57 -1.99
C THR A 63 9.66 -19.81 -0.81
N ILE A 64 8.51 -19.16 -1.01
CA ILE A 64 7.80 -18.45 0.07
C ILE A 64 7.41 -19.41 1.19
N ARG A 65 6.91 -20.61 0.86
CA ARG A 65 6.53 -21.61 1.86
C ARG A 65 7.74 -22.07 2.68
N ALA A 66 8.86 -22.33 2.02
CA ALA A 66 10.11 -22.70 2.67
C ALA A 66 10.67 -21.59 3.57
N ASP A 67 10.59 -20.34 3.11
CA ASP A 67 11.00 -19.17 3.87
C ASP A 67 10.12 -18.96 5.11
N ILE A 68 8.80 -19.14 5.00
CA ILE A 68 7.90 -19.06 6.18
C ILE A 68 8.25 -20.16 7.18
N SER A 69 8.44 -21.40 6.73
CA SER A 69 8.82 -22.50 7.64
C SER A 69 10.19 -22.27 8.28
N SER A 70 11.14 -21.70 7.55
CA SER A 70 12.46 -21.36 8.09
C SER A 70 12.36 -20.21 9.10
N CYS A 71 11.55 -19.20 8.81
CA CYS A 71 11.27 -18.07 9.70
C CYS A 71 10.63 -18.53 11.02
N ILE A 72 9.67 -19.46 10.96
CA ILE A 72 9.04 -20.04 12.16
C ILE A 72 10.08 -20.80 13.00
N LYS A 73 10.91 -21.65 12.38
CA LYS A 73 11.99 -22.37 13.09
C LYS A 73 12.99 -21.43 13.75
N ASP A 74 13.37 -20.36 13.06
CA ASP A 74 14.26 -19.33 13.63
C ASP A 74 13.62 -18.63 14.84
N LEU A 75 12.32 -18.31 14.76
CA LEU A 75 11.56 -17.72 15.86
C LEU A 75 11.38 -18.67 17.05
N ASP A 76 11.25 -19.96 16.81
CA ASP A 76 11.26 -21.00 17.87
C ASP A 76 12.64 -21.11 18.52
N ASN A 77 13.72 -20.91 17.75
CA ASN A 77 15.10 -20.86 18.24
C ASN A 77 15.50 -19.52 18.88
N GLY A 78 14.56 -18.58 19.05
CA GLY A 78 14.79 -17.31 19.74
C GLY A 78 15.43 -16.21 18.88
N PHE A 79 15.31 -16.29 17.56
CA PHE A 79 15.78 -15.24 16.64
C PHE A 79 15.11 -13.88 16.93
N PRO A 80 15.85 -12.76 16.94
CA PRO A 80 15.31 -11.45 17.31
C PRO A 80 14.31 -10.91 16.27
N TYR A 81 13.16 -10.43 16.75
CA TYR A 81 12.05 -10.01 15.90
C TYR A 81 12.41 -8.76 15.06
N GLU A 82 13.25 -7.88 15.61
CA GLU A 82 13.71 -6.69 14.89
C GLU A 82 14.65 -7.00 13.71
N GLU A 83 15.26 -8.19 13.65
CA GLU A 83 16.18 -8.58 12.58
C GLU A 83 15.52 -9.55 11.58
N LEU A 84 14.24 -9.93 11.75
CA LEU A 84 13.52 -10.79 10.77
C LEU A 84 13.65 -10.24 9.34
N VAL A 85 13.60 -8.92 9.26
CA VAL A 85 13.55 -8.13 8.05
C VAL A 85 14.89 -8.08 7.29
N SER A 86 15.99 -8.42 7.97
CA SER A 86 17.31 -8.52 7.34
C SER A 86 17.49 -9.85 6.61
N LYS A 87 16.85 -10.92 7.10
CA LYS A 87 16.98 -12.28 6.54
C LYS A 87 15.84 -12.63 5.58
N TYR A 88 14.62 -12.26 5.94
CA TYR A 88 13.41 -12.65 5.21
C TYR A 88 12.77 -11.47 4.47
N THR A 89 11.95 -11.79 3.47
CA THR A 89 11.14 -10.79 2.77
C THR A 89 10.12 -10.15 3.72
N CYS A 90 9.58 -8.99 3.34
CA CYS A 90 8.58 -8.26 4.13
C CYS A 90 7.39 -9.16 4.47
N GLN A 91 6.86 -9.84 3.45
CA GLN A 91 5.70 -10.71 3.57
C GLN A 91 5.93 -11.86 4.55
N VAL A 92 7.08 -12.55 4.44
CA VAL A 92 7.44 -13.65 5.34
C VAL A 92 7.63 -13.15 6.77
N SER A 93 8.25 -11.97 6.93
CA SER A 93 8.43 -11.34 8.24
C SER A 93 7.10 -11.02 8.92
N LEU A 94 6.09 -10.54 8.17
CA LEU A 94 4.75 -10.27 8.69
C LEU A 94 4.04 -11.56 9.14
N VAL A 95 4.12 -12.64 8.34
CA VAL A 95 3.54 -13.94 8.72
C VAL A 95 4.25 -14.53 9.94
N GLY A 96 5.58 -14.42 10.01
CA GLY A 96 6.37 -14.84 11.17
C GLY A 96 5.99 -14.06 12.44
N LEU A 97 5.78 -12.75 12.34
CA LEU A 97 5.32 -11.95 13.49
C LEU A 97 3.91 -12.35 13.94
N LEU A 98 3.00 -12.66 13.01
CA LEU A 98 1.66 -13.17 13.33
C LEU A 98 1.71 -14.54 14.02
N TYR A 99 2.60 -15.42 13.58
CA TYR A 99 2.88 -16.69 14.25
C TYR A 99 3.38 -16.47 15.68
N ALA A 100 4.40 -15.62 15.85
CA ALA A 100 4.95 -15.29 17.17
C ALA A 100 3.87 -14.72 18.11
N TRP A 101 3.03 -13.81 17.60
CA TRP A 101 1.90 -13.27 18.36
C TRP A 101 0.89 -14.36 18.75
N THR A 102 0.54 -15.25 17.81
CA THR A 102 -0.39 -16.37 18.07
C THR A 102 0.13 -17.24 19.21
N ARG A 103 1.42 -17.61 19.15
CA ARG A 103 2.10 -18.42 20.18
C ARG A 103 2.13 -17.73 21.55
N GLU A 104 2.46 -16.44 21.60
CA GLU A 104 2.51 -15.67 22.86
C GLU A 104 1.13 -15.52 23.51
N VAL A 105 0.07 -15.28 22.72
CA VAL A 105 -1.30 -15.19 23.24
C VAL A 105 -1.77 -16.55 23.77
N GLU A 106 -1.54 -17.64 23.03
CA GLU A 106 -1.89 -18.99 23.50
C GLU A 106 -1.14 -19.37 24.78
N THR A 107 0.14 -19.05 24.85
CA THR A 107 0.95 -19.23 26.07
C THR A 107 0.36 -18.43 27.23
N GLY A 108 -0.01 -17.17 27.01
CA GLY A 108 -0.67 -16.34 28.01
C GLY A 108 -2.04 -16.88 28.46
N ILE A 109 -2.83 -17.46 27.54
CA ILE A 109 -4.11 -18.13 27.86
C ILE A 109 -3.88 -19.39 28.69
N ILE A 110 -2.82 -20.15 28.42
CA ILE A 110 -2.46 -21.34 29.21
C ILE A 110 -1.97 -20.93 30.60
N GLU A 111 -1.08 -19.94 30.69
CA GLU A 111 -0.58 -19.39 31.96
C GLU A 111 -1.71 -18.80 32.81
N CYS A 112 -2.74 -18.22 32.18
CA CYS A 112 -3.94 -17.71 32.86
C CYS A 112 -4.68 -18.75 33.71
N LYS A 113 -4.55 -20.04 33.40
CA LYS A 113 -5.13 -21.11 34.22
C LYS A 113 -4.50 -21.18 35.61
N ASN A 114 -3.24 -20.77 35.74
CA ASN A 114 -2.46 -20.83 36.98
C ASN A 114 -2.28 -19.44 37.62
N ASP A 115 -2.07 -18.39 36.82
CA ASP A 115 -1.92 -17.01 37.26
C ASP A 115 -2.89 -16.10 36.48
N ARG A 116 -3.82 -15.45 37.18
CA ARG A 116 -4.75 -14.47 36.58
C ARG A 116 -4.05 -13.32 35.83
N LYS A 117 -2.77 -13.05 36.11
CA LYS A 117 -1.97 -12.04 35.41
C LYS A 117 -1.16 -12.61 34.23
N GLY A 118 -1.21 -13.92 33.96
CA GLY A 118 -0.46 -14.58 32.89
C GLY A 118 -0.60 -13.87 31.53
N LEU A 119 -1.83 -13.58 31.10
CA LEU A 119 -2.08 -12.87 29.85
C LEU A 119 -1.50 -11.45 29.83
N ASN A 120 -1.58 -10.71 30.93
CA ASN A 120 -0.98 -9.37 31.04
C ASN A 120 0.55 -9.43 31.02
N THR A 121 1.14 -10.46 31.63
CA THR A 121 2.59 -10.71 31.60
C THR A 121 3.03 -11.06 30.18
N ALA A 122 2.28 -11.89 29.46
CA ALA A 122 2.52 -12.21 28.05
C ALA A 122 2.41 -10.97 27.14
N SER A 123 1.37 -10.12 27.31
CA SER A 123 1.27 -8.86 26.55
C SER A 123 2.47 -7.94 26.79
N LYS A 124 2.92 -7.79 28.05
CA LYS A 124 4.11 -6.99 28.38
C LYS A 124 5.38 -7.55 27.75
N ARG A 125 5.57 -8.88 27.75
CA ARG A 125 6.69 -9.56 27.08
C ARG A 125 6.67 -9.24 25.58
N PHE A 126 5.55 -9.47 24.90
CA PHE A 126 5.39 -9.18 23.48
C PHE A 126 5.64 -7.70 23.14
N THR A 127 5.08 -6.79 23.95
CA THR A 127 5.28 -5.34 23.80
C THR A 127 6.75 -4.95 23.95
N SER A 128 7.47 -5.54 24.92
CA SER A 128 8.90 -5.29 25.10
C SER A 128 9.75 -5.78 23.92
N LEU A 129 9.33 -6.84 23.22
CA LEU A 129 10.02 -7.31 22.01
C LEU A 129 9.79 -6.33 20.86
N ILE A 130 8.55 -5.87 20.64
CA ILE A 130 8.21 -4.92 19.58
C ILE A 130 8.88 -3.56 19.79
N GLN A 131 9.04 -3.10 21.03
CA GLN A 131 9.69 -1.81 21.32
C GLN A 131 11.14 -1.72 20.82
N LYS A 132 11.77 -2.84 20.48
CA LYS A 132 13.09 -2.86 19.86
C LYS A 132 13.06 -2.44 18.38
N ILE A 133 11.95 -2.66 17.66
CA ILE A 133 11.82 -2.32 16.23
C ILE A 133 11.99 -0.80 15.97
N PRO A 134 11.31 0.12 16.68
CA PRO A 134 11.56 1.56 16.56
C PRO A 134 13.02 1.98 16.81
N THR A 135 13.71 1.28 17.70
CA THR A 135 15.11 1.60 18.01
C THR A 135 16.04 1.27 16.83
N VAL A 136 15.77 0.17 16.13
CA VAL A 136 16.48 -0.18 14.89
C VAL A 136 16.12 0.79 13.77
N LEU A 137 14.84 1.15 13.62
CA LEU A 137 14.37 2.09 12.60
C LEU A 137 14.96 3.50 12.77
N SER A 138 15.16 3.96 14.01
CA SER A 138 15.74 5.27 14.31
C SER A 138 17.26 5.30 14.18
N ARG A 139 17.95 4.22 14.57
CA ARG A 139 19.41 4.14 14.50
C ARG A 139 19.93 3.68 13.13
N LEU A 140 19.08 3.01 12.34
CA LEU A 140 19.44 2.36 11.08
C LEU A 140 20.70 1.48 11.23
N GLN A 141 20.77 0.75 12.35
CA GLN A 141 21.87 -0.15 12.69
C GLN A 141 21.30 -1.46 13.28
N TRP A 142 21.78 -2.59 12.77
CA TRP A 142 21.51 -3.92 13.34
C TRP A 142 22.30 -4.15 14.63
N LYS A 143 21.85 -5.08 15.48
CA LYS A 143 22.58 -5.45 16.71
C LYS A 143 23.64 -6.52 16.43
N THR A 144 23.40 -7.40 15.47
CA THR A 144 24.31 -8.46 15.01
C THR A 144 24.99 -8.02 13.67
N PRO A 145 26.21 -8.49 13.30
CA PRO A 145 27.17 -7.61 12.64
C PRO A 145 27.07 -7.50 11.10
N SER A 146 27.51 -6.33 10.61
CA SER A 146 28.26 -6.04 9.36
C SER A 146 27.56 -5.62 8.07
N GLN A 147 26.23 -5.48 8.00
CA GLN A 147 25.59 -4.92 6.79
C GLN A 147 24.94 -3.56 7.04
N PRO A 148 25.14 -2.55 6.15
CA PRO A 148 24.41 -1.30 6.23
C PRO A 148 22.92 -1.56 6.04
N VAL A 149 22.07 -0.84 6.78
CA VAL A 149 20.61 -0.91 6.59
C VAL A 149 20.27 -0.28 5.23
N LEU A 150 19.87 -1.13 4.28
CA LEU A 150 19.39 -0.72 2.96
C LEU A 150 18.08 0.07 3.06
N LEU A 151 17.80 0.90 2.05
CA LEU A 151 16.53 1.65 1.98
C LEU A 151 15.32 0.70 1.95
N THR A 152 15.46 -0.46 1.32
CA THR A 152 14.46 -1.54 1.31
C THR A 152 14.19 -2.08 2.71
N HIS A 153 15.24 -2.36 3.49
CA HIS A 153 15.11 -2.78 4.90
C HIS A 153 14.35 -1.77 5.75
N LYS A 154 14.53 -0.47 5.49
CA LYS A 154 13.75 0.57 6.16
C LYS A 154 12.26 0.46 5.84
N LEU A 155 11.87 0.34 4.57
CA LEU A 155 10.47 0.22 4.18
C LEU A 155 9.81 -1.04 4.77
N ARG A 156 10.55 -2.14 4.79
CA ARG A 156 10.10 -3.37 5.42
C ARG A 156 9.91 -3.22 6.94
N LEU A 157 10.83 -2.52 7.62
CA LEU A 157 10.71 -2.21 9.05
C LEU A 157 9.51 -1.30 9.35
N GLU A 158 9.25 -0.30 8.50
CA GLU A 158 8.05 0.55 8.58
C GLU A 158 6.77 -0.32 8.51
N GLY A 159 6.70 -1.26 7.56
CA GLY A 159 5.59 -2.21 7.44
C GLY A 159 5.45 -3.17 8.64
N LEU A 160 6.55 -3.75 9.09
CA LEU A 160 6.57 -4.63 10.28
C LEU A 160 6.09 -3.87 11.51
N LEU A 161 6.49 -2.61 11.67
CA LEU A 161 6.14 -1.78 12.80
C LEU A 161 4.64 -1.45 12.85
N ALA A 162 4.04 -1.14 11.69
CA ALA A 162 2.61 -0.89 11.56
C ALA A 162 1.80 -2.14 11.94
N PHE A 163 2.22 -3.32 11.48
CA PHE A 163 1.55 -4.58 11.81
C PHE A 163 1.75 -5.00 13.28
N ALA A 164 2.94 -4.78 13.83
CA ALA A 164 3.23 -5.00 15.24
C ALA A 164 2.35 -4.16 16.17
N ALA A 165 2.10 -2.89 15.82
CA ALA A 165 1.20 -2.02 16.56
C ALA A 165 -0.24 -2.58 16.58
N PHE A 166 -0.75 -3.05 15.44
CA PHE A 166 -2.05 -3.71 15.36
C PHE A 166 -2.14 -4.96 16.24
N LEU A 167 -1.12 -5.83 16.21
CA LEU A 167 -1.09 -7.05 17.02
C LEU A 167 -1.04 -6.75 18.53
N ARG A 168 -0.24 -5.74 18.93
CA ARG A 168 -0.21 -5.25 20.31
C ARG A 168 -1.59 -4.75 20.74
N ASP A 169 -2.21 -3.89 19.95
CA ASP A 169 -3.50 -3.28 20.30
C ASP A 169 -4.60 -4.36 20.46
N ASN A 170 -4.58 -5.42 19.64
CA ASN A 170 -5.45 -6.57 19.83
C ASN A 170 -5.14 -7.36 21.10
N PHE A 171 -3.85 -7.57 21.41
CA PHE A 171 -3.44 -8.25 22.65
C PHE A 171 -3.92 -7.47 23.88
N ASP A 172 -3.72 -6.15 23.89
CA ASP A 172 -4.18 -5.29 24.98
C ASP A 172 -5.71 -5.27 25.08
N ALA A 173 -6.42 -5.30 23.96
CA ALA A 173 -7.87 -5.43 23.96
C ALA A 173 -8.34 -6.74 24.60
N LEU A 174 -7.65 -7.87 24.35
CA LEU A 174 -7.91 -9.14 25.04
C LEU A 174 -7.63 -9.02 26.54
N CYS A 175 -6.51 -8.39 26.93
CA CYS A 175 -6.13 -8.20 28.34
C CYS A 175 -7.09 -7.32 29.15
N SER A 176 -7.71 -6.32 28.50
CA SER A 176 -8.59 -5.34 29.16
C SER A 176 -9.93 -5.90 29.65
N ARG A 177 -10.25 -7.17 29.31
CA ARG A 177 -11.52 -7.79 29.66
C ARG A 177 -11.55 -8.27 31.11
N ARG A 178 -12.73 -8.18 31.73
CA ARG A 178 -12.97 -8.59 33.12
C ARG A 178 -13.11 -10.10 33.32
N ARG A 179 -13.31 -10.88 32.25
CA ARG A 179 -13.48 -12.34 32.31
C ARG A 179 -12.20 -13.02 31.83
N GLU A 180 -11.85 -14.14 32.46
CA GLU A 180 -10.72 -14.98 32.05
C GLU A 180 -10.97 -15.50 30.63
N ILE A 181 -9.99 -15.29 29.76
CA ILE A 181 -10.07 -15.69 28.35
C ILE A 181 -9.66 -17.15 28.22
N THR A 182 -10.53 -17.96 27.62
CA THR A 182 -10.28 -19.36 27.28
C THR A 182 -10.06 -19.51 25.78
N GLN A 183 -9.41 -20.60 25.35
CA GLN A 183 -9.24 -20.94 23.93
C GLN A 183 -10.56 -21.00 23.13
N LYS A 184 -11.70 -21.25 23.81
CA LYS A 184 -13.03 -21.31 23.19
C LYS A 184 -13.70 -19.94 23.03
N ASP A 185 -13.14 -18.89 23.62
CA ASP A 185 -13.76 -17.57 23.61
C ASP A 185 -13.77 -16.96 22.22
N PHE A 186 -14.91 -16.33 21.91
CA PHE A 186 -15.14 -15.67 20.64
C PHE A 186 -14.10 -14.57 20.36
N ASP A 187 -13.71 -13.80 21.38
CA ASP A 187 -12.76 -12.70 21.21
C ASP A 187 -11.36 -13.17 20.81
N TRP A 188 -10.94 -14.37 21.22
CA TRP A 188 -9.71 -15.00 20.73
C TRP A 188 -9.93 -15.64 19.36
N ARG A 189 -11.01 -16.41 19.21
CA ARG A 189 -11.30 -17.16 17.99
C ARG A 189 -11.54 -16.26 16.78
N ARG A 190 -12.02 -15.02 16.97
CA ARG A 190 -12.21 -14.03 15.89
C ARG A 190 -10.91 -13.48 15.33
N CYS A 191 -9.81 -13.57 16.08
CA CYS A 191 -8.51 -13.12 15.60
C CYS A 191 -7.94 -14.07 14.55
N PHE A 192 -7.22 -13.52 13.58
CA PHE A 192 -6.44 -14.29 12.61
C PHE A 192 -5.27 -14.96 13.31
N ARG A 193 -5.17 -16.28 13.15
CA ARG A 193 -4.15 -17.10 13.79
C ARG A 193 -3.39 -17.88 12.74
N VAL A 194 -2.09 -18.08 12.95
CA VAL A 194 -1.24 -18.85 12.04
C VAL A 194 -0.75 -20.09 12.77
N TYR A 195 -0.90 -21.24 12.11
CA TYR A 195 -0.43 -22.52 12.59
C TYR A 195 0.41 -23.20 11.51
N GLN A 196 1.51 -23.82 11.93
CA GLN A 196 2.28 -24.75 11.09
C GLN A 196 1.75 -26.17 11.34
N GLN A 197 1.46 -26.90 10.27
CA GLN A 197 0.95 -28.27 10.41
C GLN A 197 2.11 -29.23 10.66
N THR A 198 2.36 -29.61 11.91
CA THR A 198 3.27 -30.71 12.20
C THR A 198 2.66 -32.04 11.76
N SER A 199 3.40 -32.81 10.97
CA SER A 199 3.02 -34.11 10.38
C SER A 199 2.43 -35.16 11.36
N SER A 200 2.55 -34.98 12.67
CA SER A 200 2.10 -35.91 13.72
C SER A 200 0.58 -35.97 13.98
N ALA A 201 -0.24 -35.08 13.41
CA ALA A 201 -1.69 -35.05 13.65
C ALA A 201 -2.55 -35.69 12.54
N ALA A 202 -1.95 -36.10 11.41
CA ALA A 202 -2.68 -36.65 10.26
C ALA A 202 -2.83 -38.18 10.27
N GLU A 203 -2.21 -38.90 11.22
CA GLU A 203 -2.29 -40.37 11.30
C GLU A 203 -3.58 -40.89 11.95
N SER A 204 -4.43 -40.03 12.51
CA SER A 204 -5.75 -40.44 13.00
C SER A 204 -6.86 -39.87 12.11
N LYS A 205 -7.31 -40.68 11.14
CA LYS A 205 -8.51 -40.54 10.26
C LYS A 205 -8.22 -40.35 8.76
N SER A 206 -7.47 -41.27 8.16
CA SER A 206 -7.81 -41.78 6.80
C SER A 206 -6.95 -43.00 6.50
N SER A 207 -7.57 -44.18 6.57
CA SER A 207 -7.05 -45.41 6.01
C SER A 207 -7.23 -45.37 4.49
N ASP A 208 -6.30 -44.71 3.80
CA ASP A 208 -6.03 -44.95 2.38
C ASP A 208 -4.59 -44.52 2.08
N SER A 209 -3.67 -45.45 2.37
CA SER A 209 -2.26 -45.35 2.02
C SER A 209 -2.05 -45.81 0.59
N SER A 210 -1.74 -44.90 -0.34
CA SER A 210 -0.93 -45.22 -1.54
C SER A 210 -0.55 -44.02 -2.41
N VAL A 211 0.00 -42.93 -1.84
CA VAL A 211 0.99 -42.12 -2.56
C VAL A 211 1.99 -41.56 -1.54
N ILE A 212 2.95 -42.39 -1.14
CA ILE A 212 4.18 -41.90 -0.52
C ILE A 212 5.01 -41.31 -1.66
N SER A 213 4.79 -40.03 -1.95
CA SER A 213 5.82 -39.24 -2.64
C SER A 213 6.68 -38.62 -1.55
N SER A 214 7.86 -39.20 -1.38
CA SER A 214 8.98 -38.69 -0.61
C SER A 214 9.48 -37.39 -1.23
N ASN A 215 8.69 -36.33 -1.12
CA ASN A 215 9.13 -35.02 -1.49
C ASN A 215 9.35 -34.19 -0.23
N MET A 216 10.56 -33.67 -0.15
CA MET A 216 11.06 -32.70 0.83
C MET A 216 10.32 -31.36 0.71
N TYR A 217 8.99 -31.37 0.83
CA TYR A 217 8.14 -30.19 0.72
C TYR A 217 7.83 -29.67 2.12
N SER A 218 8.24 -28.42 2.35
CA SER A 218 7.85 -27.63 3.52
C SER A 218 6.34 -27.74 3.78
N GLU A 219 5.95 -28.01 5.03
CA GLU A 219 4.55 -28.15 5.47
C GLU A 219 3.73 -26.87 5.15
N PRO A 220 2.45 -27.00 4.76
CA PRO A 220 1.62 -25.85 4.41
C PRO A 220 1.27 -25.02 5.65
N VAL A 221 1.41 -23.71 5.53
CA VAL A 221 1.02 -22.75 6.55
C VAL A 221 -0.49 -22.54 6.49
N ARG A 222 -1.15 -22.70 7.64
CA ARG A 222 -2.60 -22.57 7.75
C ARG A 222 -2.96 -21.32 8.54
N MET A 223 -3.82 -20.50 7.95
CA MET A 223 -4.48 -19.40 8.64
C MET A 223 -5.81 -19.88 9.18
N GLN A 224 -6.12 -19.56 10.42
CA GLN A 224 -7.35 -19.97 11.08
C GLN A 224 -8.07 -18.77 11.67
N VAL A 225 -9.39 -18.74 11.47
CA VAL A 225 -10.32 -17.82 12.10
C VAL A 225 -11.55 -18.63 12.46
N MET A 226 -12.04 -18.47 13.69
CA MET A 226 -13.04 -19.37 14.27
C MET A 226 -12.60 -20.84 14.15
N ASP A 227 -13.42 -21.68 13.51
CA ASP A 227 -13.12 -23.09 13.23
C ASP A 227 -12.72 -23.31 11.75
N ASP A 228 -12.80 -22.26 10.94
CA ASP A 228 -12.47 -22.31 9.52
C ASP A 228 -10.96 -22.17 9.33
N VAL A 229 -10.41 -22.96 8.40
CA VAL A 229 -8.97 -23.00 8.11
C VAL A 229 -8.74 -22.80 6.62
N PHE A 230 -7.92 -21.80 6.26
CA PHE A 230 -7.48 -21.57 4.88
C PHE A 230 -5.97 -21.76 4.75
N SER A 231 -5.55 -22.40 3.68
CA SER A 231 -4.14 -22.46 3.29
C SER A 231 -3.66 -21.08 2.82
N TYR A 232 -2.47 -20.67 3.28
CA TYR A 232 -1.82 -19.46 2.79
C TYR A 232 -1.51 -19.58 1.28
N GLY A 233 -1.76 -18.52 0.51
CA GLY A 233 -1.69 -18.58 -0.95
C GLY A 233 -0.27 -18.56 -1.53
N ASN A 234 0.72 -18.05 -0.80
CA ASN A 234 2.13 -17.95 -1.23
C ASN A 234 2.37 -17.11 -2.50
N GLU A 235 1.51 -16.13 -2.80
CA GLU A 235 1.75 -15.14 -3.86
C GLU A 235 2.78 -14.10 -3.40
N PHE A 236 3.77 -13.76 -4.23
CA PHE A 236 4.79 -12.76 -3.89
C PHE A 236 4.30 -11.33 -4.14
N TYR A 237 4.35 -10.47 -3.11
CA TYR A 237 3.89 -9.08 -3.21
C TYR A 237 4.96 -8.00 -3.05
N GLY A 238 6.18 -8.35 -2.61
CA GLY A 238 7.19 -7.35 -2.28
C GLY A 238 6.83 -6.44 -1.10
N ILE A 239 7.47 -5.26 -1.02
CA ILE A 239 7.30 -4.28 0.06
C ILE A 239 6.14 -3.32 -0.25
N HIS A 240 4.94 -3.86 -0.32
CA HIS A 240 3.76 -3.02 -0.53
C HIS A 240 3.26 -2.38 0.76
N GLN A 241 2.88 -1.09 0.67
CA GLN A 241 2.23 -0.38 1.78
C GLN A 241 0.96 -1.13 2.19
N THR A 242 1.00 -1.69 3.39
CA THR A 242 -0.12 -2.42 3.95
C THR A 242 -1.16 -1.42 4.48
N LEU A 243 -2.44 -1.64 4.18
CA LEU A 243 -3.53 -0.87 4.78
C LEU A 243 -3.47 -1.03 6.30
N CYS A 244 -3.60 0.08 7.03
CA CYS A 244 -3.70 0.04 8.49
C CYS A 244 -4.93 -0.78 8.90
N ILE A 245 -4.70 -1.90 9.61
CA ILE A 245 -5.78 -2.73 10.11
C ILE A 245 -6.35 -2.08 11.38
N THR A 246 -7.60 -1.65 11.28
CA THR A 246 -8.44 -1.08 12.34
C THR A 246 -9.60 -2.03 12.69
N PRO A 247 -10.31 -1.86 13.83
CA PRO A 247 -11.49 -2.65 14.18
C PRO A 247 -12.54 -2.70 13.08
N THR A 248 -12.79 -1.60 12.36
CA THR A 248 -13.75 -1.58 11.25
C THR A 248 -13.26 -2.45 10.09
N THR A 249 -11.99 -2.35 9.71
CA THR A 249 -11.43 -3.20 8.63
C THR A 249 -11.28 -4.66 9.07
N GLU A 250 -10.95 -4.93 10.33
CA GLU A 250 -10.89 -6.29 10.90
C GLU A 250 -12.27 -6.96 10.83
N LYS A 251 -13.34 -6.25 11.21
CA LYS A 251 -14.72 -6.73 11.05
C LYS A 251 -15.05 -7.01 9.58
N CYS A 252 -14.57 -6.17 8.66
CA CYS A 252 -14.74 -6.41 7.23
C CYS A 252 -13.98 -7.68 6.79
N PHE A 253 -12.74 -7.87 7.24
CA PHE A 253 -11.95 -9.07 6.94
C PHE A 253 -12.66 -10.33 7.45
N LEU A 254 -13.15 -10.31 8.69
CA LEU A 254 -13.92 -11.41 9.27
C LEU A 254 -15.21 -11.69 8.47
N GLY A 255 -15.92 -10.65 8.04
CA GLY A 255 -17.12 -10.79 7.22
C GLY A 255 -16.84 -11.41 5.84
N ILE A 256 -15.73 -11.01 5.20
CA ILE A 256 -15.28 -11.61 3.93
C ILE A 256 -14.84 -13.06 4.16
N TRP A 257 -14.03 -13.33 5.19
CA TRP A 257 -13.58 -14.67 5.56
C TRP A 257 -14.75 -15.64 5.70
N LEU A 258 -15.73 -15.30 6.54
CA LEU A 258 -16.89 -16.16 6.81
C LEU A 258 -17.74 -16.37 5.55
N ALA A 259 -17.90 -15.35 4.71
CA ALA A 259 -18.65 -15.50 3.47
C ALA A 259 -17.96 -16.47 2.49
N LEU A 260 -16.63 -16.37 2.38
CA LEU A 260 -15.83 -17.25 1.53
C LEU A 260 -15.73 -18.67 2.09
N SER A 261 -15.74 -18.86 3.42
CA SER A 261 -15.74 -20.20 4.02
C SER A 261 -17.03 -20.95 3.69
N PHE A 262 -18.17 -20.25 3.65
CA PHE A 262 -19.44 -20.79 3.15
C PHE A 262 -19.57 -20.82 1.62
N LYS A 263 -18.49 -20.58 0.86
CA LYS A 263 -18.48 -20.58 -0.61
C LYS A 263 -19.58 -19.66 -1.19
N ARG A 264 -19.74 -18.46 -0.60
CA ARG A 264 -20.66 -17.43 -1.08
C ARG A 264 -19.90 -16.22 -1.61
N PRO A 265 -20.36 -15.63 -2.72
CA PRO A 265 -19.75 -14.41 -3.24
C PRO A 265 -20.08 -13.25 -2.28
N VAL A 266 -19.18 -12.27 -2.19
CA VAL A 266 -19.27 -11.18 -1.20
C VAL A 266 -19.62 -9.87 -1.87
N LEU A 267 -20.54 -9.09 -1.29
CA LEU A 267 -20.83 -7.72 -1.72
C LEU A 267 -20.42 -6.73 -0.63
N VAL A 268 -19.34 -6.00 -0.87
CA VAL A 268 -18.85 -4.95 0.02
C VAL A 268 -19.49 -3.61 -0.36
N GLN A 269 -20.33 -3.06 0.52
CA GLN A 269 -21.02 -1.79 0.29
C GLN A 269 -20.54 -0.70 1.25
N GLY A 270 -20.64 0.55 0.81
CA GLY A 270 -20.24 1.72 1.60
C GLY A 270 -20.15 2.98 0.75
N ASN A 271 -19.96 4.13 1.37
CA ASN A 271 -19.87 5.42 0.68
C ASN A 271 -18.65 5.47 -0.27
N ALA A 272 -18.63 6.49 -1.13
CA ALA A 272 -17.44 6.81 -1.91
C ALA A 272 -16.23 7.05 -0.98
N ALA A 273 -15.04 6.65 -1.43
CA ALA A 273 -13.77 6.87 -0.73
C ALA A 273 -13.61 6.28 0.68
N VAL A 274 -14.46 5.32 1.10
CA VAL A 274 -14.29 4.61 2.40
C VAL A 274 -13.20 3.53 2.36
N GLY A 275 -12.61 3.27 1.18
CA GLY A 275 -11.51 2.30 1.04
C GLY A 275 -11.94 0.85 0.81
N LYS A 276 -13.11 0.62 0.21
CA LYS A 276 -13.66 -0.73 -0.09
C LYS A 276 -12.69 -1.62 -0.85
N LYS A 277 -12.23 -1.17 -2.03
CA LYS A 277 -11.24 -1.89 -2.86
C LYS A 277 -9.95 -2.16 -2.09
N TYR A 278 -9.39 -1.13 -1.45
CA TYR A 278 -8.17 -1.24 -0.65
C TYR A 278 -8.29 -2.25 0.50
N THR A 279 -9.45 -2.33 1.16
CA THR A 279 -9.73 -3.30 2.23
C THR A 279 -9.70 -4.72 1.67
N ILE A 280 -10.37 -4.98 0.55
CA ILE A 280 -10.40 -6.32 -0.07
C ILE A 280 -9.00 -6.73 -0.56
N THR A 281 -8.31 -5.85 -1.29
CA THR A 281 -6.96 -6.11 -1.79
C THR A 281 -5.97 -6.36 -0.64
N SER A 282 -6.06 -5.59 0.44
CA SER A 282 -5.20 -5.77 1.61
C SER A 282 -5.49 -7.08 2.34
N PHE A 283 -6.76 -7.50 2.39
CA PHE A 283 -7.12 -8.78 2.99
C PHE A 283 -6.57 -9.96 2.19
N ALA A 284 -6.67 -9.92 0.87
CA ALA A 284 -6.14 -10.99 0.04
C ALA A 284 -4.60 -11.08 0.13
N ARG A 285 -3.91 -9.94 0.17
CA ARG A 285 -2.46 -9.87 0.44
C ARG A 285 -2.11 -10.44 1.80
N PHE A 286 -2.91 -10.15 2.82
CA PHE A 286 -2.77 -10.73 4.15
C PHE A 286 -2.87 -12.27 4.12
N LEU A 287 -3.68 -12.85 3.22
CA LEU A 287 -3.77 -14.30 2.97
C LEU A 287 -2.77 -14.84 1.93
N GLY A 288 -1.93 -13.97 1.35
CA GLY A 288 -1.00 -14.32 0.27
C GLY A 288 -1.69 -14.77 -1.02
N ARG A 289 -2.89 -14.26 -1.34
CA ARG A 289 -3.73 -14.68 -2.48
C ARG A 289 -3.78 -13.59 -3.55
N PHE A 290 -3.42 -13.94 -4.80
CA PHE A 290 -3.54 -13.04 -5.95
C PHE A 290 -4.94 -12.44 -6.11
N VAL A 291 -5.00 -11.16 -6.47
CA VAL A 291 -6.26 -10.43 -6.70
C VAL A 291 -6.24 -9.75 -8.06
N ALA A 292 -7.17 -10.13 -8.92
CA ALA A 292 -7.49 -9.37 -10.12
C ALA A 292 -8.64 -8.39 -9.84
N THR A 293 -8.53 -7.16 -10.33
CA THR A 293 -9.63 -6.19 -10.25
C THR A 293 -10.19 -5.90 -11.63
N PHE A 294 -11.50 -5.94 -11.75
CA PHE A 294 -12.25 -5.51 -12.91
C PHE A 294 -13.04 -4.25 -12.56
N GLU A 295 -12.77 -3.16 -13.26
CA GLU A 295 -13.46 -1.89 -13.07
C GLU A 295 -14.74 -1.88 -13.92
N CYS A 296 -15.90 -1.96 -13.28
CA CYS A 296 -17.19 -1.97 -13.97
C CYS A 296 -17.56 -0.58 -14.49
N SER A 297 -17.94 -0.49 -15.76
CA SER A 297 -18.49 0.72 -16.39
C SER A 297 -19.77 0.39 -17.16
N GLN A 298 -20.50 1.42 -17.60
CA GLN A 298 -21.74 1.24 -18.38
C GLN A 298 -21.49 0.64 -19.77
N HIS A 299 -20.25 0.72 -20.26
CA HIS A 299 -19.85 0.30 -21.62
C HIS A 299 -19.16 -1.08 -21.65
N VAL A 300 -19.13 -1.78 -20.51
CA VAL A 300 -18.59 -3.14 -20.46
C VAL A 300 -19.55 -4.12 -21.13
N ASP A 301 -19.03 -4.94 -22.03
CA ASP A 301 -19.77 -6.03 -22.65
C ASP A 301 -19.92 -7.24 -21.71
N ALA A 302 -21.04 -7.95 -21.84
CA ALA A 302 -21.32 -9.15 -21.05
C ALA A 302 -20.26 -10.26 -21.27
N SER A 303 -19.78 -10.41 -22.50
CA SER A 303 -18.75 -11.40 -22.83
C SER A 303 -17.44 -11.11 -22.08
N ALA A 304 -16.97 -9.86 -22.07
CA ALA A 304 -15.76 -9.46 -21.36
C ALA A 304 -15.88 -9.70 -19.84
N ALA A 305 -17.03 -9.39 -19.24
CA ALA A 305 -17.28 -9.65 -17.83
C ALA A 305 -17.30 -11.16 -17.50
N CYS A 306 -17.89 -11.99 -18.37
CA CYS A 306 -17.88 -13.45 -18.21
C CYS A 306 -16.49 -14.05 -18.40
N MET A 307 -15.73 -13.61 -19.40
CA MET A 307 -14.33 -14.01 -19.62
C MET A 307 -13.46 -13.71 -18.41
N PHE A 308 -13.68 -12.56 -17.76
CA PHE A 308 -13.00 -12.24 -16.52
C PHE A 308 -13.27 -13.29 -15.43
N ILE A 309 -14.55 -13.68 -15.20
CA ILE A 309 -14.87 -14.73 -14.21
C ILE A 309 -14.30 -16.08 -14.60
N ILE A 310 -14.33 -16.45 -15.89
CA ILE A 310 -13.71 -17.68 -16.40
C ILE A 310 -12.21 -17.72 -16.05
N GLY A 311 -11.49 -16.61 -16.27
CA GLY A 311 -10.09 -16.48 -15.90
C GLY A 311 -9.85 -16.67 -14.41
N LEU A 312 -10.69 -16.06 -13.56
CA LEU A 312 -10.60 -16.21 -12.10
C LEU A 312 -10.78 -17.65 -11.64
N VAL A 313 -11.76 -18.35 -12.22
CA VAL A 313 -12.09 -19.73 -11.87
C VAL A 313 -10.99 -20.70 -12.30
N SER A 314 -10.44 -20.48 -13.50
CA SER A 314 -9.35 -21.29 -14.06
C SER A 314 -8.06 -21.16 -13.24
N ASP A 315 -7.72 -19.95 -12.81
CA ASP A 315 -6.52 -19.68 -12.02
C ASP A 315 -6.72 -19.95 -10.52
N GLY A 316 -7.93 -19.74 -10.00
CA GLY A 316 -8.25 -19.88 -8.58
C GLY A 316 -7.88 -18.67 -7.73
N CYS A 317 -7.75 -17.48 -8.35
CA CYS A 317 -7.45 -16.23 -7.68
C CYS A 317 -8.72 -15.50 -7.20
N TRP A 318 -8.53 -14.40 -6.47
CA TRP A 318 -9.64 -13.56 -6.05
C TRP A 318 -9.95 -12.50 -7.11
N GLY A 319 -11.23 -12.26 -7.35
CA GLY A 319 -11.71 -11.24 -8.27
C GLY A 319 -12.48 -10.15 -7.55
N ILE A 320 -12.12 -8.90 -7.83
CA ILE A 320 -12.87 -7.72 -7.40
C ILE A 320 -13.65 -7.15 -8.58
N LEU A 321 -14.98 -7.25 -8.55
CA LEU A 321 -15.88 -6.49 -9.44
C LEU A 321 -16.13 -5.11 -8.83
N ASN A 322 -15.33 -4.13 -9.21
CA ASN A 322 -15.39 -2.80 -8.61
C ASN A 322 -16.54 -1.98 -9.23
N ASN A 323 -17.34 -1.35 -8.38
CA ASN A 323 -18.50 -0.54 -8.76
C ASN A 323 -19.58 -1.29 -9.54
N ILE A 324 -19.92 -2.53 -9.17
CA ILE A 324 -20.91 -3.38 -9.90
C ILE A 324 -22.27 -2.71 -10.21
N HIS A 325 -22.65 -1.70 -9.43
CA HIS A 325 -23.86 -0.88 -9.63
C HIS A 325 -23.84 0.01 -10.88
N THR A 326 -22.70 0.16 -11.54
CA THR A 326 -22.56 0.91 -12.81
C THR A 326 -22.88 0.06 -14.03
N LEU A 327 -22.91 -1.28 -13.90
CA LEU A 327 -23.23 -2.17 -15.00
C LEU A 327 -24.69 -2.00 -15.43
N THR A 328 -24.93 -2.11 -16.72
CA THR A 328 -26.29 -2.18 -17.27
C THR A 328 -26.93 -3.52 -16.88
N ILE A 329 -28.26 -3.54 -16.82
CA ILE A 329 -29.00 -4.74 -16.42
C ILE A 329 -28.74 -5.93 -17.36
N ASN A 330 -28.54 -5.65 -18.66
CA ASN A 330 -28.26 -6.64 -19.70
C ASN A 330 -26.94 -7.40 -19.46
N VAL A 331 -25.97 -6.75 -18.81
CA VAL A 331 -24.66 -7.33 -18.47
C VAL A 331 -24.71 -8.00 -17.10
N LEU A 332 -25.40 -7.34 -16.16
CA LEU A 332 -25.45 -7.78 -14.77
C LEU A 332 -26.23 -9.09 -14.60
N SER A 333 -27.32 -9.29 -15.36
CA SER A 333 -28.14 -10.50 -15.29
C SER A 333 -27.37 -11.79 -15.65
N PRO A 334 -26.73 -11.91 -16.84
CA PRO A 334 -25.94 -13.11 -17.18
C PRO A 334 -24.73 -13.28 -16.26
N LEU A 335 -24.06 -12.19 -15.88
CA LEU A 335 -22.95 -12.24 -14.92
C LEU A 335 -23.38 -12.83 -13.57
N ALA A 336 -24.54 -12.42 -13.06
CA ALA A 336 -25.05 -12.94 -11.79
C ALA A 336 -25.37 -14.43 -11.87
N GLU A 337 -25.87 -14.93 -13.01
CA GLU A 337 -26.14 -16.36 -13.21
C GLU A 337 -24.86 -17.17 -13.22
N TYR A 338 -23.84 -16.66 -13.92
CA TYR A 338 -22.51 -17.28 -13.94
C TYR A 338 -21.88 -17.35 -12.54
N ILE A 339 -21.97 -16.28 -11.75
CA ILE A 339 -21.48 -16.27 -10.36
C ILE A 339 -22.21 -17.30 -9.48
N THR A 340 -23.51 -17.49 -9.67
CA THR A 340 -24.28 -18.53 -8.95
C THR A 340 -23.79 -19.92 -9.33
N LEU A 341 -23.61 -20.18 -10.63
CA LEU A 341 -23.10 -21.46 -11.14
C LEU A 341 -21.74 -21.81 -10.51
N VAL A 342 -20.81 -20.85 -10.49
CA VAL A 342 -19.51 -21.01 -9.84
C VAL A 342 -19.68 -21.31 -8.34
N SER A 343 -20.55 -20.56 -7.66
CA SER A 343 -20.76 -20.72 -6.21
C SER A 343 -21.35 -22.08 -5.85
N ASP A 344 -22.28 -22.59 -6.65
CA ASP A 344 -22.90 -23.89 -6.43
C ASP A 344 -21.90 -25.02 -6.70
N ALA A 345 -21.08 -24.88 -7.75
CA ALA A 345 -19.99 -25.82 -8.02
C ALA A 345 -18.91 -25.83 -6.91
N LEU A 346 -18.63 -24.69 -6.28
CA LEU A 346 -17.74 -24.62 -5.12
C LEU A 346 -18.33 -25.31 -3.88
N ARG A 347 -19.66 -25.32 -3.72
CA ARG A 347 -20.33 -25.96 -2.57
C ARG A 347 -20.39 -27.48 -2.69
N THR A 348 -20.48 -28.01 -3.90
CA THR A 348 -20.44 -29.46 -4.12
C THR A 348 -19.06 -30.06 -3.85
N ASN A 349 -18.02 -29.23 -3.64
CA ASN A 349 -16.66 -29.63 -3.28
C ASN A 349 -16.02 -30.66 -4.22
N ASN A 350 -16.55 -30.81 -5.45
CA ASN A 350 -15.96 -31.66 -6.46
C ASN A 350 -14.84 -30.89 -7.15
N SER A 351 -13.58 -31.25 -6.88
CA SER A 351 -12.40 -30.72 -7.56
C SER A 351 -12.35 -31.01 -9.07
N ALA A 352 -13.30 -31.82 -9.57
CA ALA A 352 -13.55 -32.11 -10.98
C ALA A 352 -14.81 -31.42 -11.52
N ALA A 353 -15.45 -30.53 -10.76
CA ALA A 353 -16.59 -29.77 -11.26
C ALA A 353 -16.10 -28.89 -12.41
N THR A 354 -16.62 -29.15 -13.60
CA THR A 354 -16.36 -28.36 -14.79
C THR A 354 -17.56 -27.47 -15.05
N ILE A 355 -17.31 -26.18 -15.25
CA ILE A 355 -18.34 -25.30 -15.80
C ILE A 355 -18.32 -25.52 -17.31
N VAL A 356 -19.45 -25.97 -17.87
CA VAL A 356 -19.64 -26.00 -19.32
C VAL A 356 -20.01 -24.57 -19.74
N SER A 357 -19.02 -23.84 -20.26
CA SER A 357 -19.24 -22.54 -20.90
C SER A 357 -18.88 -22.69 -22.38
N GLU A 358 -19.80 -22.33 -23.28
CA GLU A 358 -19.54 -22.33 -24.74
C GLU A 358 -18.93 -23.65 -25.26
N SER A 359 -19.40 -24.79 -24.74
CA SER A 359 -18.93 -26.15 -25.09
C SER A 359 -17.52 -26.51 -24.62
N LYS A 360 -16.91 -25.73 -23.71
CA LYS A 360 -15.62 -26.04 -23.07
C LYS A 360 -15.81 -26.32 -21.58
N GLU A 361 -15.19 -27.40 -21.11
CA GLU A 361 -15.11 -27.75 -19.70
C GLU A 361 -13.97 -26.97 -19.02
N ILE A 362 -14.31 -26.12 -18.04
CA ILE A 362 -13.33 -25.32 -17.30
C ILE A 362 -13.16 -25.90 -15.89
N PRO A 363 -11.94 -26.33 -15.50
CA PRO A 363 -11.69 -26.83 -14.15
C PRO A 363 -11.80 -25.71 -13.12
N ILE A 364 -12.52 -25.97 -12.02
CA ILE A 364 -12.71 -25.00 -10.95
C ILE A 364 -11.68 -25.21 -9.85
N ARG A 365 -10.85 -24.20 -9.58
CA ARG A 365 -9.98 -24.19 -8.41
C ARG A 365 -10.73 -23.65 -7.19
N LEU A 366 -10.79 -24.44 -6.12
CA LEU A 366 -11.56 -24.15 -4.90
C LEU A 366 -11.11 -22.90 -4.10
N SER A 367 -9.96 -22.32 -4.47
CA SER A 367 -9.41 -21.10 -3.88
C SER A 367 -9.99 -19.80 -4.44
N VAL A 368 -10.79 -19.88 -5.50
CA VAL A 368 -11.41 -18.70 -6.13
C VAL A 368 -12.30 -17.94 -5.14
N GLY A 369 -12.21 -16.61 -5.17
CA GLY A 369 -13.01 -15.72 -4.32
C GLY A 369 -13.62 -14.61 -5.15
N ILE A 370 -14.95 -14.56 -5.28
CA ILE A 370 -15.65 -13.51 -6.04
C ILE A 370 -16.19 -12.46 -5.08
N ILE A 371 -15.71 -11.23 -5.24
CA ILE A 371 -16.05 -10.10 -4.38
C ILE A 371 -16.47 -8.92 -5.24
N ALA A 372 -17.61 -8.31 -4.95
CA ALA A 372 -18.11 -7.13 -5.64
C ALA A 372 -18.15 -5.91 -4.71
N THR A 373 -17.99 -4.71 -5.26
CA THR A 373 -18.14 -3.46 -4.50
C THR A 373 -19.33 -2.64 -5.00
N ARG A 374 -20.05 -2.02 -4.06
CA ARG A 374 -21.20 -1.15 -4.36
C ARG A 374 -21.13 0.16 -3.60
N ASN A 375 -21.58 1.25 -4.22
CA ASN A 375 -21.96 2.47 -3.52
C ASN A 375 -23.50 2.56 -3.49
N PRO A 376 -24.16 2.41 -2.32
CA PRO A 376 -25.62 2.48 -2.25
C PRO A 376 -26.16 3.91 -2.50
N PHE A 377 -25.33 4.93 -2.32
CA PHE A 377 -25.70 6.34 -2.51
C PHE A 377 -25.25 6.92 -3.86
N ALA A 378 -24.79 6.08 -4.79
CA ALA A 378 -24.47 6.54 -6.13
C ALA A 378 -25.75 6.96 -6.85
N ILE A 379 -25.74 8.17 -7.41
CA ILE A 379 -26.83 8.69 -8.23
C ILE A 379 -26.55 8.29 -9.67
N ASN A 380 -27.55 7.73 -10.34
CA ASN A 380 -27.46 7.43 -11.75
C ASN A 380 -27.55 8.76 -12.53
N PRO A 381 -26.54 9.12 -13.35
CA PRO A 381 -26.54 10.38 -14.08
C PRO A 381 -27.71 10.51 -15.06
N ASN A 382 -28.24 9.40 -15.57
CA ASN A 382 -29.30 9.40 -16.57
C ASN A 382 -30.70 9.52 -15.97
N THR A 383 -30.89 9.08 -14.72
CA THR A 383 -32.21 9.03 -14.08
C THR A 383 -32.34 9.93 -12.86
N GLY A 384 -31.25 10.47 -12.34
CA GLY A 384 -31.23 11.27 -11.10
C GLY A 384 -31.56 10.48 -9.83
N ASN A 385 -31.90 9.19 -9.96
CA ASN A 385 -32.24 8.29 -8.88
C ASN A 385 -31.02 7.50 -8.40
N TYR A 386 -31.06 6.99 -7.18
CA TYR A 386 -30.03 6.10 -6.68
C TYR A 386 -29.91 4.84 -7.55
N THR A 387 -28.69 4.42 -7.86
CA THR A 387 -28.44 3.15 -8.55
C THR A 387 -28.84 1.99 -7.63
N VAL A 388 -29.97 1.35 -7.94
CA VAL A 388 -30.45 0.19 -7.20
C VAL A 388 -30.00 -1.08 -7.90
N LEU A 389 -29.22 -1.90 -7.19
CA LEU A 389 -29.00 -3.29 -7.59
C LEU A 389 -30.30 -4.07 -7.33
N LEU A 390 -30.80 -4.78 -8.35
CA LEU A 390 -32.01 -5.60 -8.23
C LEU A 390 -31.94 -6.56 -7.04
N SER A 391 -33.10 -6.81 -6.42
CA SER A 391 -33.24 -7.68 -5.24
C SER A 391 -32.71 -9.09 -5.48
N GLU A 392 -32.98 -9.65 -6.67
CA GLU A 392 -32.61 -11.02 -7.05
C GLU A 392 -31.10 -11.18 -7.18
N ILE A 393 -30.41 -10.11 -7.60
CA ILE A 393 -28.95 -10.12 -7.77
C ILE A 393 -28.30 -9.88 -6.42
N ARG A 394 -28.84 -8.94 -5.63
CA ARG A 394 -28.36 -8.66 -4.28
C ARG A 394 -28.44 -9.88 -3.36
N SER A 395 -29.48 -10.71 -3.47
CA SER A 395 -29.67 -11.89 -2.61
C SER A 395 -28.63 -13.00 -2.83
N ARG A 396 -27.97 -13.02 -4.00
CA ARG A 396 -26.90 -13.99 -4.32
C ARG A 396 -25.60 -13.72 -3.56
N PHE A 397 -25.39 -12.48 -3.12
CA PHE A 397 -24.19 -12.08 -2.38
C PHE A 397 -24.40 -12.03 -0.87
N ARG A 398 -23.38 -12.42 -0.12
CA ARG A 398 -23.28 -12.08 1.30
C ARG A 398 -22.82 -10.63 1.45
N MET A 399 -23.64 -9.78 2.06
CA MET A 399 -23.31 -8.36 2.20
C MET A 399 -22.38 -8.10 3.39
N VAL A 400 -21.40 -7.22 3.18
CA VAL A 400 -20.53 -6.64 4.20
C VAL A 400 -20.55 -5.13 4.02
N SER A 401 -20.72 -4.36 5.11
CA SER A 401 -20.86 -2.90 5.03
C SER A 401 -19.69 -2.20 5.71
N ILE A 402 -19.13 -1.18 5.05
CA ILE A 402 -18.12 -0.28 5.61
C ILE A 402 -18.69 1.14 5.58
N VAL A 403 -19.04 1.66 6.75
CA VAL A 403 -19.76 2.95 6.87
C VAL A 403 -18.80 4.12 7.16
N LYS A 404 -17.96 4.00 8.20
CA LYS A 404 -17.02 5.04 8.62
C LYS A 404 -15.68 4.40 8.97
N PRO A 405 -14.54 4.91 8.45
CA PRO A 405 -13.23 4.42 8.84
C PRO A 405 -12.82 4.94 10.22
N ASP A 406 -11.99 4.18 10.94
CA ASP A 406 -11.45 4.53 12.26
C ASP A 406 -10.23 5.46 12.11
N VAL A 407 -10.49 6.73 11.83
CA VAL A 407 -9.47 7.74 11.48
C VAL A 407 -8.36 7.87 12.53
N ASP A 408 -8.72 7.86 13.82
CA ASP A 408 -7.76 8.02 14.91
C ASP A 408 -6.70 6.93 14.95
N GLN A 409 -7.14 5.68 14.74
CA GLN A 409 -6.22 4.55 14.72
C GLN A 409 -5.34 4.57 13.48
N VAL A 410 -5.90 4.95 12.32
CA VAL A 410 -5.12 5.10 11.09
C VAL A 410 -4.00 6.14 11.29
N PHE A 411 -4.31 7.30 11.87
CA PHE A 411 -3.28 8.30 12.14
C PHE A 411 -2.25 7.86 13.18
N ARG A 412 -2.67 7.15 14.24
CA ARG A 412 -1.74 6.59 15.24
C ARG A 412 -0.76 5.62 14.59
N ILE A 413 -1.26 4.66 13.80
CA ILE A 413 -0.44 3.67 13.11
C ILE A 413 0.49 4.34 12.10
N LYS A 414 -0.02 5.26 11.26
CA LYS A 414 0.82 5.98 10.27
C LYS A 414 1.87 6.88 10.90
N CYS A 415 1.55 7.58 11.98
CA CYS A 415 2.55 8.38 12.70
C CYS A 415 3.64 7.51 13.34
N PHE A 416 3.29 6.30 13.76
CA PHE A 416 4.23 5.32 14.30
C PHE A 416 5.11 4.71 13.19
N GLU A 417 4.51 4.31 12.07
CA GLU A 417 5.17 3.81 10.85
C GLU A 417 6.23 4.80 10.34
N TYR A 418 5.90 6.10 10.26
CA TYR A 418 6.83 7.13 9.79
C TYR A 418 7.80 7.66 10.87
N ASN A 419 7.84 7.03 12.04
CA ASN A 419 8.79 7.31 13.12
C ASN A 419 8.82 8.80 13.54
N PHE A 420 7.63 9.39 13.77
CA PHE A 420 7.54 10.72 14.39
C PHE A 420 8.00 10.65 15.86
N LYS A 421 8.65 11.71 16.37
CA LYS A 421 9.20 11.70 17.74
C LYS A 421 8.13 11.49 18.82
N ASN A 422 6.95 12.09 18.63
CA ASN A 422 5.78 11.94 19.49
C ASN A 422 4.56 11.51 18.64
N PRO A 423 4.45 10.22 18.28
CA PRO A 423 3.47 9.75 17.31
C PRO A 423 2.03 9.87 17.82
N ASN A 424 1.79 9.62 19.12
CA ASN A 424 0.46 9.74 19.73
C ASN A 424 -0.07 11.18 19.69
N VAL A 425 0.76 12.15 20.11
CA VAL A 425 0.37 13.57 20.12
C VAL A 425 0.16 14.09 18.69
N MET A 426 1.01 13.66 17.74
CA MET A 426 0.83 14.01 16.33
C MET A 426 -0.48 13.45 15.79
N ALA A 427 -0.78 12.18 16.06
CA ALA A 427 -2.00 11.53 15.59
C ALA A 427 -3.25 12.20 16.16
N GLU A 428 -3.28 12.55 17.45
CA GLU A 428 -4.39 13.27 18.07
C GLU A 428 -4.62 14.65 17.42
N LYS A 429 -3.54 15.38 17.13
CA LYS A 429 -3.61 16.64 16.38
C LYS A 429 -4.13 16.45 14.96
N MET A 430 -3.70 15.39 14.26
CA MET A 430 -4.17 15.07 12.90
C MET A 430 -5.66 14.71 12.88
N SER A 431 -6.10 13.89 13.83
CA SER A 431 -7.51 13.54 14.04
C SER A 431 -8.34 14.79 14.28
N LEU A 432 -7.92 15.62 15.24
CA LEU A 432 -8.63 16.86 15.56
C LEU A 432 -8.72 17.79 14.34
N LEU A 433 -7.64 17.94 13.58
CA LEU A 433 -7.64 18.74 12.36
C LEU A 433 -8.59 18.15 11.30
N TYR A 434 -8.58 16.84 11.09
CA TYR A 434 -9.48 16.18 10.15
C TYR A 434 -10.96 16.35 10.56
N GLU A 435 -11.29 16.17 11.83
CA GLU A 435 -12.66 16.38 12.31
C GLU A 435 -13.10 17.84 12.22
N THR A 436 -12.23 18.78 12.63
CA THR A 436 -12.48 20.23 12.56
C THR A 436 -12.74 20.66 11.12
N THR A 437 -11.92 20.21 10.16
CA THR A 437 -12.14 20.54 8.73
C THR A 437 -13.49 20.02 8.24
N ARG A 438 -13.93 18.85 8.69
CA ARG A 438 -15.22 18.28 8.31
C ARG A 438 -16.40 18.95 8.99
N LEU A 439 -16.23 19.56 10.15
CA LEU A 439 -17.30 20.29 10.84
C LEU A 439 -17.48 21.69 10.26
N TYR A 440 -16.39 22.44 10.07
CA TYR A 440 -16.46 23.87 9.77
C TYR A 440 -16.40 24.23 8.27
N LEU A 441 -15.88 23.36 7.40
CA LEU A 441 -15.90 23.63 5.95
C LEU A 441 -17.22 23.22 5.31
N PRO A 442 -17.66 23.85 4.20
CA PRO A 442 -18.85 23.41 3.45
C PRO A 442 -18.68 22.05 2.77
N ILE A 443 -19.80 21.39 2.42
CA ILE A 443 -19.83 20.04 1.82
C ILE A 443 -18.97 19.95 0.55
N GLU A 444 -19.03 20.96 -0.32
CA GLU A 444 -18.23 21.01 -1.55
C GLU A 444 -16.72 20.94 -1.27
N GLN A 445 -16.24 21.71 -0.29
CA GLN A 445 -14.83 21.75 0.09
C GLN A 445 -14.41 20.48 0.85
N ARG A 446 -15.32 19.86 1.62
CA ARG A 446 -15.07 18.57 2.28
C ARG A 446 -14.77 17.46 1.28
N SER A 447 -15.39 17.50 0.09
CA SER A 447 -15.19 16.46 -0.92
C SER A 447 -13.74 16.40 -1.43
N VAL A 448 -13.02 17.52 -1.39
CA VAL A 448 -11.63 17.66 -1.84
C VAL A 448 -10.63 17.21 -0.76
N ILE A 449 -11.05 17.20 0.50
CA ILE A 449 -10.25 16.78 1.65
C ILE A 449 -10.59 15.32 2.01
N SER A 450 -9.82 14.39 1.46
CA SER A 450 -9.94 12.96 1.77
C SER A 450 -8.99 12.53 2.90
N LEU A 451 -9.30 11.41 3.56
CA LEU A 451 -8.38 10.78 4.52
C LEU A 451 -7.05 10.42 3.85
N THR A 452 -7.10 9.94 2.60
CA THR A 452 -5.91 9.65 1.79
C THR A 452 -5.03 10.89 1.63
N SER A 453 -5.61 12.07 1.43
CA SER A 453 -4.83 13.32 1.31
C SER A 453 -4.01 13.64 2.56
N PHE A 454 -4.51 13.29 3.74
CA PHE A 454 -3.74 13.44 5.00
C PHE A 454 -2.62 12.39 5.09
N ILE A 455 -2.88 11.15 4.68
CA ILE A 455 -1.87 10.07 4.68
C ILE A 455 -0.74 10.38 3.69
N ASP A 456 -1.07 10.83 2.48
CA ASP A 456 -0.11 11.22 1.45
C ASP A 456 0.79 12.36 1.96
N LEU A 457 0.21 13.32 2.70
CA LEU A 457 0.98 14.39 3.34
C LEU A 457 1.91 13.89 4.44
N LEU A 458 1.47 12.94 5.27
CA LEU A 458 2.34 12.32 6.29
C LEU A 458 3.54 11.62 5.62
N GLN A 459 3.31 10.92 4.51
CA GLN A 459 4.37 10.29 3.72
C GLN A 459 5.30 11.34 3.10
N TYR A 460 4.75 12.42 2.56
CA TYR A 460 5.53 13.52 1.99
C TYR A 460 6.43 14.17 3.04
N VAL A 461 5.91 14.46 4.23
CA VAL A 461 6.72 15.05 5.32
C VAL A 461 7.78 14.06 5.81
N ASN A 462 7.49 12.76 5.86
CA ASN A 462 8.53 11.75 6.11
C ASN A 462 9.65 11.82 5.07
N SER A 463 9.31 11.98 3.78
CA SER A 463 10.31 12.15 2.71
C SER A 463 11.17 13.42 2.88
N LEU A 464 10.57 14.52 3.34
CA LEU A 464 11.29 15.77 3.63
C LEU A 464 12.21 15.64 4.86
N LYS A 465 11.77 14.92 5.90
CA LYS A 465 12.61 14.57 7.06
C LYS A 465 13.85 13.77 6.63
N LYS A 466 13.71 12.85 5.67
CA LYS A 466 14.84 12.10 5.10
C LYS A 466 15.88 13.03 4.45
N ARG A 467 15.44 14.01 3.66
CA ARG A 467 16.32 14.99 2.97
C ARG A 467 17.03 15.95 3.91
N THR A 468 16.41 16.27 5.04
CA THR A 468 16.98 17.21 6.03
C THR A 468 17.94 16.51 7.00
N SER A 469 17.66 15.26 7.37
CA SER A 469 18.53 14.46 8.25
C SER A 469 19.83 13.98 7.59
N SER A 470 19.90 13.97 6.25
CA SER A 470 21.11 13.62 5.49
C SER A 470 22.07 14.79 5.28
N ARG A 471 21.76 15.99 5.79
CA ARG A 471 22.74 17.09 5.89
C ARG A 471 23.57 16.88 7.16
N PRO A 472 24.85 16.46 7.06
CA PRO A 472 25.72 16.47 8.23
C PRO A 472 25.82 17.90 8.76
N THR A 473 25.87 18.01 10.08
CA THR A 473 26.01 19.22 10.90
C THR A 473 27.38 19.91 10.72
N SER A 474 27.90 20.00 9.49
CA SER A 474 29.24 20.55 9.18
C SER A 474 29.19 22.01 8.72
N MET A 475 28.38 22.84 9.37
CA MET A 475 28.44 24.31 9.24
C MET A 475 28.33 25.02 10.59
N ALA A 476 28.97 24.45 11.61
CA ALA A 476 29.19 25.13 12.90
C ALA A 476 30.62 24.91 13.38
N SER A 477 31.62 25.17 12.52
CA SER A 477 33.02 25.27 12.92
C SER A 477 33.89 25.95 11.86
N SER A 478 33.61 27.22 11.57
CA SER A 478 34.62 28.13 10.99
C SER A 478 34.19 29.57 11.17
N GLY A 479 34.55 30.15 12.31
CA GLY A 479 34.23 31.54 12.65
C GLY A 479 34.95 31.93 13.93
N GLN A 480 36.15 32.49 13.74
CA GLN A 480 36.98 33.32 14.62
C GLN A 480 36.69 33.34 16.13
N LYS A 481 37.74 32.97 16.88
CA LYS A 481 37.94 33.25 18.30
C LYS A 481 37.68 34.73 18.58
N THR A 482 36.62 35.01 19.34
CA THR A 482 36.60 36.12 20.30
C THR A 482 36.14 35.52 21.63
N ASP A 483 37.07 35.49 22.58
CA ASP A 483 36.82 35.12 23.96
C ASP A 483 35.98 36.23 24.58
N ASP A 484 34.70 35.97 24.84
CA ASP A 484 33.96 36.41 26.03
C ASP A 484 32.53 35.87 25.97
N VAL A 485 31.95 35.57 27.14
CA VAL A 485 30.62 34.95 27.35
C VAL A 485 30.58 33.40 27.28
N LYS A 486 31.53 32.72 27.94
CA LYS A 486 31.31 31.38 28.49
C LYS A 486 30.71 31.47 29.90
N ARG A 487 29.40 31.78 30.02
CA ARG A 487 28.60 31.50 31.24
C ARG A 487 27.12 31.83 31.07
N SER A 488 26.40 31.06 30.25
CA SER A 488 24.98 30.75 30.52
C SER A 488 24.46 29.70 29.55
N LEU A 489 23.83 28.66 30.11
CA LEU A 489 22.96 27.69 29.45
C LEU A 489 23.66 26.52 28.72
N SER A 490 24.47 25.80 29.48
CA SER A 490 24.49 24.33 29.39
C SER A 490 23.09 23.80 29.72
N ILE A 491 22.23 23.63 28.71
CA ILE A 491 20.98 22.87 28.83
C ILE A 491 21.12 21.58 28.02
N LYS A 492 21.25 20.47 28.74
CA LYS A 492 20.96 19.13 28.22
C LYS A 492 19.50 19.09 27.77
N THR A 493 19.19 19.00 26.47
CA THR A 493 17.88 18.48 25.98
C THR A 493 17.90 18.16 24.47
N PRO A 494 18.02 16.88 24.06
CA PRO A 494 17.92 16.48 22.64
C PRO A 494 16.52 16.05 22.15
N SER A 495 15.48 15.97 23.00
CA SER A 495 14.18 15.39 22.63
C SER A 495 13.09 16.44 22.28
N TYR A 496 13.05 17.58 22.97
CA TYR A 496 11.93 18.54 22.90
C TYR A 496 11.94 19.42 21.63
N ILE A 497 13.12 19.76 21.09
CA ILE A 497 13.25 20.68 19.94
C ILE A 497 12.80 20.01 18.63
N GLY A 498 13.06 18.70 18.46
CA GLY A 498 12.68 18.01 17.23
C GLY A 498 11.20 17.66 17.11
N ALA A 499 10.46 17.60 18.23
CA ALA A 499 9.01 17.40 18.17
C ALA A 499 8.31 18.66 17.62
N LYS A 500 8.85 19.85 17.92
CA LYS A 500 8.37 21.13 17.36
C LYS A 500 8.73 21.27 15.88
N SER A 501 9.88 20.77 15.43
CA SER A 501 10.25 20.81 14.00
C SER A 501 9.32 19.94 13.13
N ASP A 502 8.94 18.74 13.61
CA ASP A 502 8.02 17.87 12.88
C ASP A 502 6.63 18.50 12.71
N GLN A 503 6.13 19.17 13.75
CA GLN A 503 4.83 19.87 13.72
C GLN A 503 4.84 21.07 12.77
N LEU A 504 5.95 21.83 12.72
CA LEU A 504 6.11 22.95 11.79
C LEU A 504 6.17 22.50 10.32
N LEU A 505 6.91 21.42 10.03
CA LEU A 505 6.97 20.84 8.67
C LEU A 505 5.60 20.33 8.22
N MET A 506 4.87 19.65 9.10
CA MET A 506 3.49 19.23 8.82
C MET A 506 2.59 20.43 8.53
N ALA A 507 2.63 21.47 9.37
CA ALA A 507 1.81 22.67 9.17
C ALA A 507 2.07 23.33 7.82
N GLN A 508 3.34 23.46 7.41
CA GLN A 508 3.70 24.02 6.10
C GLN A 508 3.15 23.16 4.96
N ALA A 509 3.34 21.85 5.02
CA ALA A 509 2.86 20.94 3.99
C ALA A 509 1.32 20.96 3.86
N PHE A 510 0.58 21.08 4.96
CA PHE A 510 -0.87 21.24 4.92
C PHE A 510 -1.30 22.51 4.20
N ILE A 511 -0.65 23.65 4.48
CA ILE A 511 -0.99 24.93 3.85
C ILE A 511 -0.66 24.89 2.35
N ASP A 512 0.51 24.37 1.99
CA ASP A 512 0.98 24.39 0.60
C ASP A 512 0.19 23.44 -0.31
N VAL A 513 -0.25 22.30 0.22
CA VAL A 513 -0.87 21.23 -0.59
C VAL A 513 -2.38 21.20 -0.43
N ILE A 514 -2.90 21.12 0.81
CA ILE A 514 -4.36 21.07 1.04
C ILE A 514 -4.94 22.49 0.97
N GLY A 515 -4.26 23.48 1.54
CA GLY A 515 -4.70 24.88 1.45
C GLY A 515 -4.82 25.38 0.00
N ALA A 516 -3.96 24.89 -0.90
CA ALA A 516 -4.01 25.23 -2.32
C ALA A 516 -5.27 24.70 -3.05
N ARG A 517 -5.92 23.66 -2.51
CA ARG A 517 -7.13 23.04 -3.07
C ARG A 517 -8.42 23.76 -2.68
N LEU A 518 -8.36 24.64 -1.67
CA LEU A 518 -9.51 25.32 -1.11
C LEU A 518 -9.76 26.68 -1.76
N ASN A 519 -11.02 27.12 -1.73
CA ASN A 519 -11.36 28.50 -2.10
C ASN A 519 -10.62 29.50 -1.19
N PRO A 520 -10.29 30.72 -1.66
CA PRO A 520 -9.46 31.67 -0.93
C PRO A 520 -9.92 31.96 0.51
N ASP A 521 -11.22 32.09 0.75
CA ASP A 521 -11.74 32.38 2.09
C ASP A 521 -11.65 31.16 3.01
N HIS A 522 -12.00 29.99 2.50
CA HIS A 522 -11.86 28.73 3.23
C HIS A 522 -10.40 28.33 3.45
N ALA A 523 -9.48 28.70 2.55
CA ALA A 523 -8.05 28.50 2.71
C ALA A 523 -7.50 29.33 3.88
N LYS A 524 -7.99 30.56 4.08
CA LYS A 524 -7.67 31.38 5.25
C LYS A 524 -8.17 30.73 6.55
N THR A 525 -9.43 30.28 6.58
CA THR A 525 -10.00 29.56 7.72
C THR A 525 -9.21 28.28 8.03
N PHE A 526 -8.89 27.49 6.99
CA PHE A 526 -8.10 26.28 7.14
C PHE A 526 -6.69 26.56 7.66
N ARG A 527 -6.03 27.62 7.18
CA ARG A 527 -4.73 28.06 7.70
C ARG A 527 -4.80 28.37 9.19
N ILE A 528 -5.84 29.03 9.66
CA ILE A 528 -6.04 29.32 11.09
C ILE A 528 -6.13 28.01 11.88
N PHE A 529 -6.95 27.04 11.44
CA PHE A 529 -7.06 25.73 12.11
C PHE A 529 -5.72 24.99 12.18
N VAL A 530 -4.96 24.97 11.07
CA VAL A 530 -3.65 24.32 11.00
C VAL A 530 -2.68 24.96 11.99
N LEU A 531 -2.63 26.29 12.04
CA LEU A 531 -1.73 27.02 12.94
C LEU A 531 -2.12 26.84 14.40
N GLU A 532 -3.41 26.87 14.73
CA GLU A 532 -3.90 26.71 16.10
C GLU A 532 -3.63 25.30 16.64
N ILE A 533 -3.90 24.27 15.85
CA ILE A 533 -3.75 22.87 16.27
C ILE A 533 -2.29 22.42 16.28
N LEU A 534 -1.50 22.80 15.26
CA LEU A 534 -0.14 22.28 15.09
C LEU A 534 0.94 23.16 15.74
N VAL A 535 0.86 24.47 15.58
CA VAL A 535 1.95 25.40 15.93
C VAL A 535 1.70 26.14 17.25
N GLY A 536 0.44 26.48 17.52
CA GLY A 536 0.01 27.28 18.67
C GLY A 536 0.39 28.76 18.50
N ARG A 537 -0.49 29.55 17.84
CA ARG A 537 -0.52 31.03 17.62
C ARG A 537 0.77 31.80 17.23
N ASP A 538 1.97 31.24 17.33
CA ASP A 538 3.24 31.89 16.97
C ASP A 538 3.61 31.64 15.50
N GLU A 539 3.12 32.48 14.57
CA GLU A 539 3.47 32.42 13.13
C GLU A 539 4.97 32.66 12.85
N SER A 540 5.67 33.37 13.72
CA SER A 540 7.09 33.74 13.56
C SER A 540 8.04 32.55 13.42
N LYS A 541 7.61 31.34 13.83
CA LYS A 541 8.39 30.10 13.75
C LYS A 541 8.34 29.44 12.36
N MET A 542 7.34 29.73 11.52
CA MET A 542 7.25 29.15 10.16
C MET A 542 8.28 29.75 9.19
N THR A 543 8.59 31.04 9.35
CA THR A 543 9.44 31.81 8.42
C THR A 543 10.86 31.23 8.27
N THR A 544 11.36 30.53 9.30
CA THR A 544 12.70 29.94 9.36
C THR A 544 12.93 28.75 8.43
N LEU A 545 11.88 28.12 7.89
CA LEU A 545 11.97 26.93 7.01
C LEU A 545 11.90 27.29 5.52
N ASN A 546 11.75 28.56 5.16
CA ASN A 546 11.50 29.05 3.79
C ASN A 546 12.67 28.89 2.79
N SER A 547 13.81 28.34 3.18
CA SER A 547 14.99 28.23 2.29
C SER A 547 14.70 27.46 0.98
N THR A 548 13.86 26.43 1.01
CA THR A 548 13.42 25.67 -0.18
C THR A 548 12.41 26.44 -1.03
N SER A 549 11.50 27.19 -0.41
CA SER A 549 10.55 28.04 -1.13
C SER A 549 11.26 29.18 -1.86
N VAL A 550 12.30 29.76 -1.25
CA VAL A 550 13.11 30.82 -1.88
C VAL A 550 13.90 30.30 -3.08
N MET A 551 14.43 29.08 -3.02
CA MET A 551 15.10 28.46 -4.16
C MET A 551 14.12 28.20 -5.32
N LEU A 552 12.93 27.68 -5.02
CA LEU A 552 11.89 27.44 -6.01
C LEU A 552 11.37 28.72 -6.64
N ASP A 553 11.20 29.78 -5.85
CA ASP A 553 10.76 31.11 -6.32
C ASP A 553 11.73 31.67 -7.36
N LYS A 554 13.05 31.52 -7.12
CA LYS A 554 14.08 31.90 -8.08
C LYS A 554 14.02 31.07 -9.37
N ILE A 555 13.98 29.74 -9.25
CA ILE A 555 13.95 28.83 -10.42
C ILE A 555 12.72 29.10 -11.29
N ILE A 556 11.55 29.27 -10.68
CA ILE A 556 10.30 29.54 -11.41
C ILE A 556 10.35 30.91 -12.07
N SER A 557 10.89 31.92 -11.39
CA SER A 557 11.02 33.27 -11.96
C SER A 557 11.99 33.30 -13.15
N ASP A 558 13.12 32.60 -13.04
CA ASP A 558 14.10 32.47 -14.12
C ASP A 558 13.47 31.78 -15.34
N LYS A 559 12.79 30.63 -15.14
CA LYS A 559 12.09 29.92 -16.24
C LYS A 559 10.89 30.66 -16.80
N ALA A 560 10.21 31.48 -16.00
CA ALA A 560 9.13 32.32 -16.49
C ALA A 560 9.67 33.38 -17.46
N SER A 561 10.84 33.96 -17.14
CA SER A 561 11.48 34.95 -18.00
C SER A 561 11.98 34.37 -19.32
N GLU A 562 12.43 33.11 -19.34
CA GLU A 562 12.82 32.41 -20.58
C GLU A 562 11.65 32.22 -21.56
N HIS A 563 10.42 32.09 -21.05
CA HIS A 563 9.19 31.94 -21.86
C HIS A 563 8.44 33.27 -22.07
N ASP A 564 9.10 34.41 -21.83
CA ASP A 564 8.52 35.75 -21.92
C ASP A 564 7.27 35.97 -21.04
N PHE A 565 7.13 35.20 -19.94
CA PHE A 565 6.07 35.39 -18.97
C PHE A 565 6.45 36.44 -17.92
N MET A 566 5.47 37.21 -17.45
CA MET A 566 5.66 38.15 -16.34
C MET A 566 5.44 37.45 -14.99
N PRO A 567 6.49 37.20 -14.18
CA PRO A 567 6.37 36.50 -12.90
C PRO A 567 5.74 37.41 -11.83
N LYS A 568 4.41 37.49 -11.80
CA LYS A 568 3.69 38.13 -10.69
C LYS A 568 3.76 37.24 -9.45
N LYS A 569 4.01 37.82 -8.28
CA LYS A 569 4.17 37.10 -6.99
C LYS A 569 3.05 36.10 -6.68
N LEU A 570 1.79 36.45 -6.97
CA LEU A 570 0.65 35.55 -6.75
C LEU A 570 0.64 34.35 -7.71
N TRP A 571 1.06 34.57 -8.96
CA TRP A 571 1.13 33.52 -9.97
C TRP A 571 2.30 32.56 -9.69
N VAL A 572 3.47 33.10 -9.35
CA VAL A 572 4.63 32.29 -8.92
C VAL A 572 4.30 31.47 -7.68
N GLY A 573 3.63 32.07 -6.68
CA GLY A 573 3.14 31.34 -5.51
C GLY A 573 2.22 30.16 -5.85
N LYS A 574 1.37 30.30 -6.87
CA LYS A 574 0.53 29.20 -7.38
C LYS A 574 1.34 28.13 -8.12
N CYS A 575 2.38 28.51 -8.88
CA CYS A 575 3.31 27.56 -9.48
C CYS A 575 4.08 26.76 -8.42
N ILE A 576 4.52 27.39 -7.33
CA ILE A 576 5.16 26.71 -6.20
C ILE A 576 4.20 25.69 -5.55
N GLN A 577 2.95 26.09 -5.28
CA GLN A 577 1.91 25.18 -4.77
C GLN A 577 1.68 23.98 -5.69
N MET A 578 1.69 24.21 -7.00
CA MET A 578 1.55 23.18 -8.02
C MET A 578 2.72 22.17 -7.97
N VAL A 579 3.96 22.64 -7.81
CA VAL A 579 5.15 21.79 -7.64
C VAL A 579 5.06 20.98 -6.34
N HIS A 580 4.65 21.58 -5.23
CA HIS A 580 4.44 20.85 -3.98
C HIS A 580 3.34 19.79 -4.13
N ALA A 581 2.22 20.12 -4.78
CA ALA A 581 1.14 19.17 -5.05
C ALA A 581 1.59 17.99 -5.94
N ALA A 582 2.41 18.22 -6.96
CA ALA A 582 2.95 17.15 -7.81
C ALA A 582 3.93 16.23 -7.10
N ASN A 583 4.66 16.72 -6.09
CA ASN A 583 5.50 15.86 -5.26
C ASN A 583 4.70 14.95 -4.31
N VAL A 584 3.42 15.26 -4.07
CA VAL A 584 2.53 14.48 -3.19
C VAL A 584 1.64 13.54 -3.98
N SER A 585 0.96 14.05 -5.01
CA SER A 585 -0.04 13.31 -5.78
C SER A 585 0.31 13.25 -7.26
N LYS A 586 0.20 12.06 -7.85
CA LYS A 586 0.43 11.84 -9.29
C LYS A 586 -0.61 12.51 -10.20
N ASN A 587 -1.84 12.65 -9.69
CA ASN A 587 -2.97 13.22 -10.43
C ASN A 587 -3.28 14.61 -9.87
N MET A 588 -3.42 15.59 -10.76
CA MET A 588 -3.69 16.97 -10.39
C MET A 588 -4.75 17.56 -11.31
N VAL A 589 -5.67 18.32 -10.72
CA VAL A 589 -6.71 19.04 -11.46
C VAL A 589 -6.47 20.54 -11.26
N LEU A 590 -6.33 21.27 -12.36
CA LEU A 590 -6.15 22.73 -12.35
C LEU A 590 -7.49 23.41 -12.62
N CYS A 591 -8.13 23.90 -11.56
CA CYS A 591 -9.42 24.60 -11.64
C CYS A 591 -9.23 26.13 -11.73
N GLY A 592 -10.00 26.79 -12.59
CA GLY A 592 -10.06 28.26 -12.66
C GLY A 592 -10.70 28.77 -13.94
N SER A 593 -11.14 30.04 -13.94
CA SER A 593 -11.76 30.71 -15.09
C SER A 593 -10.87 30.73 -16.33
N THR A 594 -11.46 30.93 -17.52
CA THR A 594 -10.67 31.12 -18.75
C THR A 594 -9.68 32.28 -18.58
N HIS A 595 -8.55 32.23 -19.29
CA HIS A 595 -7.48 33.24 -19.22
C HIS A 595 -6.79 33.44 -17.87
N SER A 596 -6.94 32.53 -16.90
CA SER A 596 -6.24 32.62 -15.61
C SER A 596 -4.77 32.14 -15.62
N GLY A 597 -4.18 31.88 -16.79
CA GLY A 597 -2.78 31.44 -16.92
C GLY A 597 -2.51 29.96 -16.58
N LYS A 598 -3.55 29.11 -16.50
CA LYS A 598 -3.42 27.67 -16.18
C LYS A 598 -2.53 26.92 -17.17
N SER A 599 -2.76 27.11 -18.46
CA SER A 599 -2.00 26.42 -19.52
C SER A 599 -0.53 26.83 -19.50
N SER A 600 -0.24 28.11 -19.26
CA SER A 600 1.13 28.64 -19.13
C SER A 600 1.83 28.05 -17.90
N ALA A 601 1.13 27.97 -16.76
CA ALA A 601 1.68 27.36 -15.56
C ALA A 601 2.00 25.86 -15.78
N ALA A 602 1.09 25.11 -16.40
CA ALA A 602 1.29 23.69 -16.69
C ALA A 602 2.47 23.43 -17.65
N MET A 603 2.69 24.31 -18.64
CA MET A 603 3.87 24.24 -19.51
C MET A 603 5.15 24.48 -18.73
N LEU A 604 5.21 25.57 -17.96
CA LEU A 604 6.39 25.93 -17.17
C LEU A 604 6.75 24.86 -16.12
N MET A 605 5.76 24.14 -15.61
CA MET A 605 5.95 23.05 -14.64
C MET A 605 6.91 21.97 -15.15
N ILE A 606 6.84 21.64 -16.44
CA ILE A 606 7.63 20.56 -17.05
C ILE A 606 9.11 20.93 -17.02
N ASP A 607 9.43 22.17 -17.39
CA ASP A 607 10.79 22.67 -17.39
C ASP A 607 11.35 22.79 -15.97
N VAL A 608 10.53 23.26 -15.03
CA VAL A 608 10.90 23.36 -13.61
C VAL A 608 11.17 21.97 -13.03
N LEU A 609 10.30 20.99 -13.28
CA LEU A 609 10.49 19.62 -12.79
C LEU A 609 11.74 18.97 -13.41
N THR A 610 11.97 19.18 -14.71
CA THR A 610 13.17 18.69 -15.42
C THR A 610 14.44 19.27 -14.78
N GLN A 611 14.47 20.58 -14.52
CA GLN A 611 15.61 21.24 -13.87
C GLN A 611 15.81 20.77 -12.42
N MET A 612 14.73 20.60 -11.65
CA MET A 612 14.79 20.07 -10.30
C MET A 612 15.35 18.64 -10.26
N GLN A 613 14.98 17.80 -11.23
CA GLN A 613 15.48 16.43 -11.33
C GLN A 613 16.97 16.41 -11.66
N GLN A 614 17.43 17.26 -12.59
CA GLN A 614 18.85 17.43 -12.91
C GLN A 614 19.66 17.88 -11.69
N GLN A 615 19.16 18.84 -10.91
CA GLN A 615 19.83 19.30 -9.69
C GLN A 615 19.91 18.20 -8.61
N GLN A 616 18.87 17.39 -8.46
CA GLN A 616 18.88 16.26 -7.52
C GLN A 616 19.89 15.18 -7.94
N GLN A 617 20.00 14.88 -9.23
CA GLN A 617 20.99 13.93 -9.76
C GLN A 617 22.42 14.42 -9.52
N LEU A 618 22.69 15.70 -9.75
CA LEU A 618 24.00 16.33 -9.49
C LEU A 618 24.37 16.32 -7.99
N GLN A 619 23.40 16.50 -7.09
CA GLN A 619 23.67 16.40 -5.65
C GLN A 619 23.97 14.96 -5.20
N THR A 620 23.32 13.98 -5.82
CA THR A 620 23.50 12.56 -5.51
C THR A 620 24.87 12.06 -5.99
N SER A 621 25.32 12.50 -7.16
CA SER A 621 26.67 12.16 -7.67
C SER A 621 27.79 12.77 -6.82
N VAL A 622 27.64 14.00 -6.35
CA VAL A 622 28.62 14.66 -5.46
C VAL A 622 28.68 13.99 -4.07
N GLN A 623 27.57 13.44 -3.57
CA GLN A 623 27.57 12.66 -2.32
C GLN A 623 28.22 11.28 -2.48
N GLN A 624 27.98 10.60 -3.62
CA GLN A 624 28.63 9.32 -3.91
C GLN A 624 30.15 9.47 -4.11
N GLN A 625 30.60 10.55 -4.75
CA GLN A 625 32.03 10.86 -4.90
C GLN A 625 32.73 11.15 -3.56
N LYS A 626 32.02 11.71 -2.56
CA LYS A 626 32.57 11.92 -1.21
C LYS A 626 32.65 10.65 -0.36
N SER A 627 31.87 9.61 -0.67
CA SER A 627 31.94 8.31 0.02
C SER A 627 32.95 7.34 -0.60
N LEU A 628 33.45 7.62 -1.79
CA LEU A 628 34.42 6.80 -2.53
C LEU A 628 35.76 7.53 -2.66
N SER A 629 36.47 7.71 -1.54
CA SER A 629 37.88 8.12 -1.56
C SER A 629 38.79 6.96 -1.14
N THR A 630 38.67 5.82 -1.82
CA THR A 630 39.80 4.88 -2.00
C THR A 630 39.52 3.97 -3.19
N SER A 631 40.38 4.10 -4.21
CA SER A 631 40.67 3.13 -5.29
C SER A 631 39.50 2.60 -6.14
N GLN A 632 39.23 3.30 -7.25
CA GLN A 632 39.22 2.78 -8.64
C GLN A 632 38.45 3.78 -9.52
N GLU A 633 39.18 4.76 -10.05
CA GLU A 633 38.70 5.60 -11.15
C GLU A 633 38.80 4.79 -12.44
N THR A 634 37.69 4.21 -12.90
CA THR A 634 37.42 4.01 -14.34
C THR A 634 35.96 3.59 -14.57
N ASN A 635 35.28 4.33 -15.46
CA ASN A 635 34.14 3.90 -16.28
C ASN A 635 32.73 3.71 -15.65
N TYR A 636 32.26 4.67 -14.85
CA TYR A 636 30.80 4.83 -14.58
C TYR A 636 30.22 6.15 -15.14
N ALA A 637 30.89 6.75 -16.12
CA ALA A 637 30.47 8.01 -16.74
C ALA A 637 29.68 7.83 -18.06
N GLN A 638 29.10 6.66 -18.32
CA GLN A 638 28.28 6.44 -19.51
C GLN A 638 26.80 6.21 -19.15
N GLU A 639 26.00 7.13 -19.69
CA GLU A 639 24.53 7.11 -19.84
C GLU A 639 23.67 7.34 -18.58
N ILE A 640 23.77 8.54 -18.00
CA ILE A 640 22.63 9.14 -17.30
C ILE A 640 21.71 9.72 -18.37
N SER A 641 20.77 8.92 -18.88
CA SER A 641 19.73 9.45 -19.76
C SER A 641 18.87 10.43 -18.95
N ALA A 642 18.91 11.71 -19.32
CA ALA A 642 18.01 12.70 -18.75
C ALA A 642 16.57 12.27 -19.09
N GLN A 643 15.80 11.87 -18.09
CA GLN A 643 14.37 11.59 -18.29
C GLN A 643 13.70 12.90 -18.72
N THR A 644 13.40 13.01 -20.01
CA THR A 644 12.68 14.17 -20.55
C THR A 644 11.20 14.03 -20.28
N HIS A 645 10.60 14.98 -19.56
CA HIS A 645 9.14 15.02 -19.42
C HIS A 645 8.50 15.44 -20.77
N LYS A 646 7.49 14.69 -21.22
CA LYS A 646 6.73 14.98 -22.46
C LYS A 646 5.29 15.39 -22.12
N LEU A 647 4.82 16.47 -22.74
CA LEU A 647 3.44 16.94 -22.60
C LEU A 647 2.56 16.39 -23.73
N TYR A 648 1.52 15.65 -23.37
CA TYR A 648 0.44 15.27 -24.28
C TYR A 648 -0.81 16.06 -23.95
N ARG A 649 -1.46 16.65 -24.97
CA ARG A 649 -2.71 17.40 -24.83
C ARG A 649 -3.84 16.66 -25.53
N ILE A 650 -4.89 16.38 -24.79
CA ILE A 650 -6.09 15.71 -25.29
C ILE A 650 -7.29 16.56 -24.87
N ASN A 651 -8.23 16.76 -25.79
CA ASN A 651 -9.54 17.32 -25.49
C ASN A 651 -10.59 16.20 -25.58
N PRO A 652 -11.02 15.61 -24.46
CA PRO A 652 -11.99 14.52 -24.47
C PRO A 652 -13.33 14.89 -25.10
N LEU A 653 -13.74 16.17 -25.00
CA LEU A 653 -15.02 16.66 -25.52
C LEU A 653 -15.02 16.88 -27.03
N ALA A 654 -13.85 16.89 -27.68
CA ALA A 654 -13.75 16.99 -29.13
C ALA A 654 -13.95 15.63 -29.83
N ILE A 655 -14.06 14.54 -29.07
CA ILE A 655 -14.18 13.18 -29.57
C ILE A 655 -15.64 12.75 -29.37
N GLU A 656 -16.28 12.31 -30.46
CA GLU A 656 -17.72 12.01 -30.47
C GLU A 656 -18.12 10.79 -29.64
N SER A 657 -17.19 9.83 -29.44
CA SER A 657 -17.46 8.61 -28.67
C SER A 657 -16.34 8.27 -27.70
N GLU A 658 -16.71 7.84 -26.49
CA GLU A 658 -15.76 7.39 -25.47
C GLU A 658 -14.98 6.16 -25.92
N ASN A 659 -15.55 5.32 -26.78
CA ASN A 659 -14.89 4.15 -27.37
C ASN A 659 -13.65 4.53 -28.19
N VAL A 660 -13.69 5.65 -28.93
CA VAL A 660 -12.52 6.15 -29.68
C VAL A 660 -11.45 6.69 -28.73
N LEU A 661 -11.83 7.17 -27.54
CA LEU A 661 -10.90 7.66 -26.55
C LEU A 661 -10.24 6.51 -25.75
N LEU A 662 -11.04 5.55 -25.27
CA LEU A 662 -10.64 4.52 -24.31
C LEU A 662 -10.39 3.13 -24.94
N GLY A 663 -10.87 2.88 -26.15
CA GLY A 663 -10.84 1.58 -26.80
C GLY A 663 -12.12 0.77 -26.61
N TYR A 664 -12.28 -0.28 -27.41
CA TYR A 664 -13.46 -1.15 -27.40
C TYR A 664 -13.11 -2.57 -27.89
N HIS A 665 -13.97 -3.54 -27.55
CA HIS A 665 -13.91 -4.88 -28.14
C HIS A 665 -14.68 -4.90 -29.46
N THR A 666 -14.06 -5.44 -30.50
CA THR A 666 -14.71 -5.68 -31.78
C THR A 666 -15.66 -6.88 -31.68
N LEU A 667 -16.55 -7.04 -32.67
CA LEU A 667 -17.42 -8.23 -32.77
C LEU A 667 -16.64 -9.56 -32.86
N ALA A 668 -15.35 -9.51 -33.23
CA ALA A 668 -14.45 -10.65 -33.23
C ALA A 668 -13.79 -10.91 -31.86
N ASN A 669 -14.21 -10.21 -30.80
CA ASN A 669 -13.60 -10.16 -29.46
C ASN A 669 -12.17 -9.60 -29.39
N ASP A 670 -11.63 -9.05 -30.48
CA ASP A 670 -10.33 -8.38 -30.45
C ASP A 670 -10.43 -6.98 -29.81
N TRP A 671 -9.46 -6.65 -28.97
CA TRP A 671 -9.35 -5.32 -28.35
C TRP A 671 -8.73 -4.31 -29.31
N GLN A 672 -9.41 -3.19 -29.53
CA GLN A 672 -8.89 -2.05 -30.28
C GLN A 672 -8.60 -0.89 -29.33
N ASP A 673 -7.36 -0.40 -29.33
CA ASP A 673 -6.96 0.76 -28.52
C ASP A 673 -7.62 2.05 -29.00
N GLY A 674 -8.04 2.89 -28.06
CA GLY A 674 -8.40 4.28 -28.29
C GLY A 674 -7.20 5.23 -28.26
N ILE A 675 -7.45 6.52 -28.46
CA ILE A 675 -6.41 7.57 -28.48
C ILE A 675 -5.65 7.62 -27.16
N LEU A 676 -6.36 7.63 -26.03
CA LEU A 676 -5.75 7.72 -24.70
C LEU A 676 -4.97 6.45 -24.37
N THR A 677 -5.53 5.27 -24.64
CA THR A 677 -4.84 4.01 -24.35
C THR A 677 -3.63 3.80 -25.23
N THR A 678 -3.67 4.24 -26.50
CA THR A 678 -2.49 4.26 -27.39
C THR A 678 -1.40 5.19 -26.85
N MET A 679 -1.77 6.39 -26.37
CA MET A 679 -0.81 7.32 -25.77
C MET A 679 -0.23 6.78 -24.46
N LEU A 680 -1.05 6.18 -23.60
CA LEU A 680 -0.58 5.52 -22.38
C LEU A 680 0.35 4.36 -22.72
N ARG A 681 0.03 3.54 -23.74
CA ARG A 681 0.90 2.47 -24.22
C ARG A 681 2.21 2.99 -24.80
N LYS A 682 2.21 4.16 -25.43
CA LYS A 682 3.43 4.83 -25.93
C LYS A 682 4.26 5.48 -24.83
N ALA A 683 3.61 6.03 -23.80
CA ALA A 683 4.28 6.57 -22.62
C ALA A 683 4.82 5.45 -21.74
N ASN A 684 4.18 4.28 -21.83
CA ASN A 684 4.61 3.01 -21.30
C ASN A 684 5.36 2.16 -22.38
N ARG A 685 6.05 2.77 -23.36
CA ARG A 685 6.99 2.08 -24.26
C ARG A 685 8.40 2.70 -24.25
#